data_AF-A0ABC8ZY57-F1
#
_entry.id   AF-A0ABC8ZY57-F1
#
_cell.length_a   1.000
_cell.length_b   1.000
_cell.length_c   1.000
_cell.angle_alpha   90.00
_cell.angle_beta   90.00
_cell.angle_gamma   90.00
#
_symmetry.space_group_name_H-M   'P 1'
#
loop_
_entity.id
_entity.type
_entity.pdbx_description
1 polymer ?
#
loop_
_entity_poly.entity_id
_entity_poly.type
_entity_poly.pdbx_seq_one_letter_code
_entity_poly.pdbx_strand_id
1 'polypeptide(L)'
;MHGRPRRPAKPEDEEAASAKAAKLRDLQEQVLRNHHSRTYTKEAIGLSFKLLEINPEAYTAWNYRKLAFQHNVKELSDPEAIRSAIDDELRVVEVALRQNPKSYGAWYHRKWLLNQKLAPVDSKREFGLLDKLLKVDARNFHGWNYRRFLARFMGVPDEEELKYTMDKISDNFSNYSAWHNRSILLSNLLIQQSKGFESKQKIFSEEFELVTQALFTDPSDQSGWFYHLWLLAQTSTPDNPQLIASWPSNGTKLSSSLVKEKTDQNTLSSIWSHSLKERTVPVVLYFNEPVKGLNQSSVKVKSDLDFGKDIQWRALSTTDSGYSNCWTTYLQFANECSSSQQYSVEVSIPCSDDIVSRSGSNHNCSVHFTFTIELISNDTQDIDLFDKPVAWNCSESLQSHGNCEPIPFDQLKITSALVEEDSNWHFESLSEQIDLFRELSDDNSKFVKLTLARLLLACAATKSRGRSLIERKGYCEEALGYFSDLIHLDPSHKQYYEDERSLVLMDKLTCDMETLMKHCSVSVPLNHVQLCRLSLTRIGFAERLMWVQVLDLSHNSLRSVEGLEALQQLVSLNISNNHISNFTALEPLTKIIFLKALDLSFNEIGVHSIDTTRYICSSPFSHKIQACEAFVECQKKNINVEEYWDAILFFKSLKLAQLDIKGNAAASKENFRTLVMMLIPSLKWLNGECIN
;
A
#
# COMPACT_ATOMS: atom_id res chain seq x y z
N MET A 1 11.78 24.35 -22.27
CA MET A 1 10.61 23.51 -22.59
C MET A 1 9.32 24.09 -22.06
N HIS A 2 9.26 24.59 -20.83
CA HIS A 2 8.01 25.10 -20.23
C HIS A 2 7.80 26.61 -20.45
N GLY A 3 6.53 27.04 -20.47
CA GLY A 3 6.13 28.45 -20.46
C GLY A 3 6.46 29.26 -21.72
N ARG A 4 6.96 28.64 -22.79
CA ARG A 4 7.23 29.34 -24.06
C ARG A 4 5.92 29.56 -24.82
N PRO A 5 5.49 30.81 -25.04
CA PRO A 5 4.31 31.08 -25.87
C PRO A 5 4.56 30.55 -27.28
N ARG A 6 3.60 29.80 -27.83
CA ARG A 6 3.65 29.38 -29.24
C ARG A 6 3.40 30.61 -30.09
N ARG A 7 4.47 31.20 -30.64
CA ARG A 7 4.40 32.26 -31.66
C ARG A 7 5.09 31.75 -32.92
N PRO A 8 4.56 32.07 -34.12
CA PRO A 8 5.26 31.76 -35.36
C PRO A 8 6.62 32.46 -35.34
N ALA A 9 7.69 31.70 -35.59
CA ALA A 9 9.04 32.23 -35.62
C ALA A 9 9.21 33.16 -36.82
N LYS A 10 9.77 34.35 -36.62
CA LYS A 10 10.21 35.21 -37.72
C LYS A 10 11.59 34.74 -38.20
N PRO A 11 11.96 35.00 -39.47
CA PRO A 11 13.31 34.68 -39.97
C PRO A 11 14.43 35.25 -39.09
N GLU A 12 14.24 36.45 -38.56
CA GLU A 12 15.17 37.10 -37.61
C GLU A 12 15.31 36.32 -36.29
N ASP A 13 14.23 35.70 -35.80
CA ASP A 13 14.25 34.88 -34.57
C ASP A 13 15.04 33.57 -34.79
N GLU A 14 14.93 32.97 -35.98
CA GLU A 14 15.66 31.77 -36.36
C GLU A 14 17.15 32.04 -36.52
N GLU A 15 17.51 33.16 -37.16
CA GLU A 15 18.91 33.59 -37.31
C GLU A 15 19.55 33.87 -35.93
N ALA A 16 18.84 34.59 -35.06
CA ALA A 16 19.29 34.84 -33.69
C ALA A 16 19.42 33.55 -32.87
N ALA A 17 18.49 32.61 -33.00
CA ALA A 17 18.56 31.31 -32.34
C ALA A 17 19.74 30.47 -32.83
N SER A 18 20.00 30.48 -34.15
CA SER A 18 21.13 29.79 -34.77
C SER A 18 22.47 30.36 -34.30
N ALA A 19 22.61 31.69 -34.28
CA ALA A 19 23.80 32.37 -33.76
C ALA A 19 24.04 32.06 -32.28
N LYS A 20 22.98 32.06 -31.46
CA LYS A 20 23.05 31.68 -30.04
C LYS A 20 23.47 30.21 -29.86
N ALA A 21 22.94 29.31 -30.69
CA ALA A 21 23.29 27.89 -30.66
C ALA A 21 24.76 27.66 -31.08
N ALA A 22 25.25 28.38 -32.10
CA ALA A 22 26.65 28.31 -32.52
C ALA A 22 27.60 28.75 -31.40
N LYS A 23 27.32 29.89 -30.75
CA LYS A 23 28.09 30.37 -29.60
C LYS A 23 28.09 29.38 -28.43
N LEU A 24 26.95 28.74 -28.16
CA LEU A 24 26.85 27.75 -27.09
C LEU A 24 27.67 26.48 -27.41
N ARG A 25 27.63 26.00 -28.65
CA ARG A 25 28.42 24.84 -29.10
C ARG A 25 29.92 25.10 -28.96
N ASP A 26 30.40 26.25 -29.40
CA ASP A 26 31.81 26.63 -29.27
C ASP A 26 32.26 26.65 -27.80
N LEU A 27 31.46 27.24 -26.90
CA LEU A 27 31.72 27.22 -25.46
C LEU A 27 31.74 25.79 -24.90
N GLN A 28 30.81 24.93 -25.31
CA GLN A 28 30.77 23.53 -24.88
C GLN A 28 32.02 22.77 -25.33
N GLU A 29 32.43 22.92 -26.58
CA GLU A 29 33.64 22.28 -27.12
C GLU A 29 34.91 22.73 -26.39
N GLN A 30 35.03 24.02 -26.09
CA GLN A 30 36.17 24.54 -25.32
C GLN A 30 36.19 23.98 -23.89
N VAL A 31 35.05 23.95 -23.19
CA VAL A 31 34.95 23.38 -21.84
C VAL A 31 35.26 21.89 -21.83
N LEU A 32 34.75 21.14 -22.82
CA LEU A 32 35.04 19.71 -22.96
C LEU A 32 36.52 19.46 -23.26
N ARG A 33 37.16 20.26 -24.12
CA ARG A 33 38.60 20.16 -24.36
C ARG A 33 39.39 20.37 -23.07
N ASN A 34 39.11 21.44 -22.33
CA ASN A 34 39.75 21.73 -21.04
C ASN A 34 39.52 20.61 -20.01
N HIS A 35 38.34 20.00 -20.00
CA HIS A 35 38.03 18.87 -19.13
C HIS A 35 38.88 17.65 -19.47
N HIS A 36 38.98 17.27 -20.75
CA HIS A 36 39.79 16.13 -21.19
C HIS A 36 41.29 16.36 -20.94
N SER A 37 41.78 17.57 -21.17
CA SER A 37 43.18 17.94 -20.93
C SER A 37 43.52 18.26 -19.47
N ARG A 38 42.52 18.24 -18.56
CA ARG A 38 42.66 18.61 -17.13
C ARG A 38 43.28 20.00 -16.94
N THR A 39 42.92 20.95 -17.79
CA THR A 39 43.47 22.31 -17.75
C THR A 39 42.64 23.19 -16.81
N TYR A 40 43.16 23.56 -15.63
CA TYR A 40 42.39 24.27 -14.59
C TYR A 40 42.80 25.74 -14.37
N THR A 41 43.23 26.42 -15.44
CA THR A 41 43.59 27.85 -15.36
C THR A 41 42.37 28.74 -15.12
N LYS A 42 42.59 30.00 -14.71
CA LYS A 42 41.51 30.98 -14.51
C LYS A 42 40.68 31.20 -15.78
N GLU A 43 41.33 31.22 -16.95
CA GLU A 43 40.69 31.36 -18.25
C GLU A 43 39.77 30.17 -18.54
N ALA A 44 40.26 28.95 -18.32
CA ALA A 44 39.51 27.72 -18.55
C ALA A 44 38.28 27.60 -17.62
N ILE A 45 38.42 28.00 -16.35
CA ILE A 45 37.32 28.09 -15.39
C ILE A 45 36.34 29.20 -15.78
N GLY A 46 36.82 30.32 -16.32
CA GLY A 46 36.01 31.42 -16.83
C GLY A 46 35.12 31.01 -18.02
N LEU A 47 35.61 30.14 -18.91
CA LEU A 47 34.81 29.57 -20.00
C LEU A 47 33.68 28.67 -19.47
N SER A 48 33.96 27.85 -18.46
CA SER A 48 32.94 27.06 -17.77
C SER A 48 31.89 27.94 -17.09
N PHE A 49 32.28 29.06 -16.48
CA PHE A 49 31.34 30.02 -15.89
C PHE A 49 30.40 30.60 -16.95
N LYS A 50 30.95 31.10 -18.07
CA LYS A 50 30.15 31.62 -19.20
C LYS A 50 29.16 30.58 -19.74
N LEU A 51 29.58 29.32 -19.83
CA LEU A 51 28.69 28.24 -20.26
C LEU A 51 27.52 28.05 -19.27
N LEU A 52 27.80 28.02 -17.97
CA LEU A 52 26.79 27.83 -16.93
C LEU A 52 25.86 29.03 -16.73
N GLU A 53 26.35 30.24 -16.99
CA GLU A 53 25.52 31.45 -17.03
C GLU A 53 24.45 31.35 -18.13
N ILE A 54 24.78 30.77 -19.29
CA ILE A 54 23.84 30.58 -20.39
C ILE A 54 22.98 29.32 -20.20
N ASN A 55 23.59 28.23 -19.74
CA ASN A 55 22.95 26.92 -19.56
C ASN A 55 23.36 26.26 -18.23
N PRO A 56 22.62 26.54 -17.13
CA PRO A 56 22.83 25.88 -15.84
C PRO A 56 22.66 24.35 -15.84
N GLU A 57 22.06 23.76 -16.88
CA GLU A 57 21.85 22.31 -17.00
C GLU A 57 23.04 21.56 -17.62
N ALA A 58 24.16 22.25 -17.89
CA ALA A 58 25.38 21.61 -18.37
C ALA A 58 26.11 20.85 -17.24
N TYR A 59 25.62 19.65 -16.88
CA TYR A 59 26.16 18.81 -15.79
C TYR A 59 27.67 18.56 -15.89
N THR A 60 28.20 18.32 -17.10
CA THR A 60 29.64 18.13 -17.32
C THR A 60 30.44 19.37 -16.93
N ALA A 61 29.91 20.57 -17.17
CA ALA A 61 30.56 21.81 -16.77
C ALA A 61 30.62 21.95 -15.24
N TRP A 62 29.54 21.62 -14.52
CA TRP A 62 29.56 21.56 -13.05
C TRP A 62 30.60 20.56 -12.53
N ASN A 63 30.66 19.36 -13.11
CA ASN A 63 31.63 18.34 -12.72
C ASN A 63 33.07 18.80 -12.96
N TYR A 64 33.32 19.42 -14.12
CA TYR A 64 34.60 20.03 -14.43
C TYR A 64 34.99 21.10 -13.39
N ARG A 65 34.06 21.98 -12.97
CA ARG A 65 34.34 22.97 -11.91
C ARG A 65 34.69 22.32 -10.58
N LYS A 66 34.02 21.24 -10.18
CA LYS A 66 34.36 20.52 -8.93
C LYS A 66 35.80 20.02 -8.95
N LEU A 67 36.22 19.43 -10.06
CA LEU A 67 37.60 18.95 -10.24
C LEU A 67 38.60 20.11 -10.21
N ALA A 68 38.30 21.21 -10.93
CA ALA A 68 39.14 22.40 -10.96
C ALA A 68 39.27 23.05 -9.57
N PHE A 69 38.16 23.18 -8.84
CA PHE A 69 38.14 23.71 -7.48
C PHE A 69 38.97 22.85 -6.53
N GLN A 70 38.76 21.53 -6.54
CA GLN A 70 39.54 20.61 -5.70
C GLN A 70 41.03 20.61 -6.04
N HIS A 71 41.39 20.78 -7.32
CA HIS A 71 42.79 20.92 -7.73
C HIS A 71 43.39 22.21 -7.17
N ASN A 72 42.75 23.34 -7.43
CA ASN A 72 43.31 24.66 -7.11
C ASN A 72 43.32 24.95 -5.60
N VAL A 73 42.34 24.46 -4.86
CA VAL A 73 42.30 24.64 -3.39
C VAL A 73 43.40 23.85 -2.68
N LYS A 74 43.84 22.70 -3.20
CA LYS A 74 44.96 21.95 -2.60
C LYS A 74 46.27 22.75 -2.56
N GLU A 75 46.43 23.68 -3.49
CA GLU A 75 47.61 24.55 -3.60
C GLU A 75 47.48 25.80 -2.71
N LEU A 76 46.30 26.07 -2.15
CA LEU A 76 46.07 27.18 -1.23
C LEU A 76 46.32 26.75 0.21
N SER A 77 47.20 27.46 0.91
CA SER A 77 47.44 27.28 2.35
C SER A 77 46.83 28.40 3.20
N ASP A 78 46.52 29.55 2.59
CA ASP A 78 45.94 30.70 3.27
C ASP A 78 44.41 30.57 3.44
N PRO A 79 43.87 30.61 4.67
CA PRO A 79 42.44 30.55 4.92
C PRO A 79 41.63 31.64 4.22
N GLU A 80 42.18 32.84 4.03
CA GLU A 80 41.45 33.94 3.36
C GLU A 80 41.35 33.68 1.86
N ALA A 81 42.42 33.20 1.23
CA ALA A 81 42.40 32.75 -0.16
C ALA A 81 41.41 31.59 -0.40
N ILE A 82 41.32 30.64 0.54
CA ILE A 82 40.33 29.55 0.47
C ILE A 82 38.91 30.11 0.55
N ARG A 83 38.64 31.03 1.47
CA ARG A 83 37.32 31.68 1.59
C ARG A 83 36.94 32.44 0.32
N SER A 84 37.87 33.19 -0.24
CA SER A 84 37.69 33.91 -1.51
C SER A 84 37.35 32.95 -2.66
N ALA A 85 38.05 31.81 -2.77
CA ALA A 85 37.75 30.80 -3.79
C ALA A 85 36.36 30.18 -3.63
N ILE A 86 35.91 29.95 -2.39
CA ILE A 86 34.54 29.48 -2.10
C ILE A 86 33.52 30.56 -2.50
N ASP A 87 33.77 31.81 -2.16
CA ASP A 87 32.87 32.91 -2.49
C ASP A 87 32.71 33.11 -3.99
N ASP A 88 33.80 32.94 -4.75
CA ASP A 88 33.80 32.95 -6.22
C ASP A 88 32.90 31.84 -6.78
N GLU A 89 33.02 30.61 -6.28
CA GLU A 89 32.15 29.49 -6.70
C GLU A 89 30.68 29.70 -6.30
N LEU A 90 30.43 30.23 -5.10
CA LEU A 90 29.06 30.55 -4.67
C LEU A 90 28.43 31.63 -5.56
N ARG A 91 29.21 32.59 -6.07
CA ARG A 91 28.73 33.60 -7.03
C ARG A 91 28.37 32.96 -8.38
N VAL A 92 29.13 31.98 -8.86
CA VAL A 92 28.77 31.22 -10.07
C VAL A 92 27.43 30.53 -9.91
N VAL A 93 27.19 29.89 -8.76
CA VAL A 93 25.90 29.26 -8.46
C VAL A 93 24.77 30.30 -8.41
N GLU A 94 24.99 31.45 -7.76
CA GLU A 94 23.98 32.51 -7.66
C GLU A 94 23.57 33.07 -9.03
N VAL A 95 24.52 33.25 -9.95
CA VAL A 95 24.25 33.65 -11.33
C VAL A 95 23.46 32.56 -12.06
N ALA A 96 23.85 31.29 -11.91
CA ALA A 96 23.13 30.17 -12.52
C ALA A 96 21.70 30.03 -11.99
N LEU A 97 21.48 30.22 -10.68
CA LEU A 97 20.15 30.19 -10.06
C LEU A 97 19.29 31.40 -10.45
N ARG A 98 19.89 32.56 -10.70
CA ARG A 98 19.16 33.72 -11.27
C ARG A 98 18.66 33.41 -12.68
N GLN A 99 19.45 32.69 -13.47
CA GLN A 99 19.05 32.26 -14.81
C GLN A 99 18.01 31.13 -14.79
N ASN A 100 18.20 30.13 -13.93
CA ASN A 100 17.26 29.03 -13.73
C ASN A 100 17.22 28.63 -12.24
N PRO A 101 16.22 29.11 -11.47
CA PRO A 101 16.11 28.80 -10.04
C PRO A 101 15.71 27.34 -9.77
N LYS A 102 15.40 26.57 -10.82
CA LYS A 102 15.05 25.14 -10.78
C LYS A 102 16.18 24.25 -11.32
N SER A 103 17.41 24.78 -11.36
CA SER A 103 18.56 24.01 -11.86
C SER A 103 19.08 23.01 -10.84
N TYR A 104 18.97 21.72 -11.14
CA TYR A 104 19.51 20.66 -10.30
C TYR A 104 21.03 20.77 -10.14
N GLY A 105 21.73 21.05 -11.24
CA GLY A 105 23.19 21.21 -11.25
C GLY A 105 23.66 22.30 -10.28
N ALA A 106 23.04 23.48 -10.34
CA ALA A 106 23.39 24.62 -9.49
C ALA A 106 23.14 24.34 -7.99
N TRP A 107 21.95 23.83 -7.63
CA TRP A 107 21.62 23.48 -6.24
C TRP A 107 22.52 22.37 -5.69
N TYR A 108 22.82 21.36 -6.51
CA TYR A 108 23.70 20.27 -6.10
C TYR A 108 25.15 20.74 -5.92
N HIS A 109 25.65 21.60 -6.82
CA HIS A 109 26.99 22.18 -6.69
C HIS A 109 27.13 23.01 -5.42
N ARG A 110 26.12 23.82 -5.06
CA ARG A 110 26.10 24.59 -3.80
C ARG A 110 26.21 23.67 -2.58
N LYS A 111 25.37 22.63 -2.50
CA LYS A 111 25.42 21.63 -1.41
C LYS A 111 26.77 20.92 -1.35
N TRP A 112 27.32 20.54 -2.51
CA TRP A 112 28.62 19.89 -2.58
C TRP A 112 29.73 20.79 -2.04
N LEU A 113 29.70 22.08 -2.37
CA LEU A 113 30.69 23.07 -1.93
C LEU A 113 30.67 23.26 -0.41
N LEU A 114 29.48 23.42 0.19
CA LEU A 114 29.34 23.52 1.65
C LEU A 114 29.80 22.25 2.37
N ASN A 115 29.52 21.08 1.80
CA ASN A 115 29.97 19.80 2.35
C ASN A 115 31.49 19.58 2.29
N GLN A 116 32.25 20.41 1.56
CA GLN A 116 33.72 20.35 1.63
C GLN A 116 34.24 20.83 3.00
N LYS A 117 33.44 21.57 3.78
CA LYS A 117 33.78 22.06 5.13
C LYS A 117 35.12 22.82 5.20
N LEU A 118 35.47 23.51 4.12
CA LEU A 118 36.73 24.24 3.97
C LEU A 118 36.73 25.62 4.64
N ALA A 119 35.54 26.19 4.87
CA ALA A 119 35.35 27.45 5.58
C ALA A 119 34.02 27.43 6.35
N PRO A 120 33.86 28.26 7.40
CA PRO A 120 32.58 28.46 8.06
C PRO A 120 31.51 28.94 7.08
N VAL A 121 30.28 28.45 7.24
CA VAL A 121 29.15 28.85 6.39
C VAL A 121 28.59 30.19 6.87
N ASP A 122 28.45 31.14 5.94
CA ASP A 122 27.75 32.41 6.20
C ASP A 122 26.23 32.18 6.20
N SER A 123 25.65 32.03 7.39
CA SER A 123 24.21 31.81 7.58
C SER A 123 23.36 32.90 6.96
N LYS A 124 23.78 34.17 7.08
CA LYS A 124 23.02 35.31 6.57
C LYS A 124 22.96 35.30 5.05
N ARG A 125 24.06 34.92 4.39
CA ARG A 125 24.10 34.76 2.94
C ARG A 125 23.19 33.63 2.47
N GLU A 126 23.28 32.46 3.11
CA GLU A 126 22.56 31.27 2.68
C GLU A 126 21.04 31.37 2.90
N PHE A 127 20.61 31.76 4.11
CA PHE A 127 19.19 31.98 4.38
C PHE A 127 18.65 33.21 3.66
N GLY A 128 19.45 34.27 3.50
CA GLY A 128 19.06 35.45 2.72
C GLY A 128 18.86 35.17 1.22
N LEU A 129 19.60 34.20 0.65
CA LEU A 129 19.35 33.69 -0.70
C LEU A 129 18.01 32.97 -0.78
N LEU A 130 17.74 32.09 0.20
CA LEU A 130 16.48 31.34 0.28
C LEU A 130 15.29 32.28 0.43
N ASP A 131 15.36 33.29 1.29
CA ASP A 131 14.29 34.27 1.48
C ASP A 131 13.95 34.99 0.17
N LYS A 132 14.97 35.39 -0.60
CA LYS A 132 14.77 36.02 -1.92
C LYS A 132 14.12 35.07 -2.91
N LEU A 133 14.61 33.82 -3.01
CA LEU A 133 14.11 32.86 -3.99
C LEU A 133 12.70 32.36 -3.66
N LEU A 134 12.42 32.08 -2.39
CA LEU A 134 11.10 31.64 -1.92
C LEU A 134 10.08 32.78 -1.87
N LYS A 135 10.50 34.04 -1.76
CA LYS A 135 9.60 35.19 -1.97
C LYS A 135 9.14 35.31 -3.43
N VAL A 136 10.00 34.94 -4.39
CA VAL A 136 9.66 34.95 -5.83
C VAL A 136 8.82 33.74 -6.23
N ASP A 137 9.20 32.55 -5.76
CA ASP A 137 8.47 31.30 -5.99
C ASP A 137 8.41 30.50 -4.68
N ALA A 138 7.34 30.73 -3.92
CA ALA A 138 7.10 30.06 -2.63
C ALA A 138 6.95 28.54 -2.75
N ARG A 139 6.70 28.03 -3.97
CA ARG A 139 6.54 26.60 -4.29
C ARG A 139 7.80 25.98 -4.89
N ASN A 140 8.93 26.71 -4.90
CA ASN A 140 10.18 26.16 -5.39
C ASN A 140 10.71 25.06 -4.46
N PHE A 141 10.40 23.81 -4.80
CA PHE A 141 10.80 22.66 -4.00
C PHE A 141 12.32 22.51 -3.88
N HIS A 142 13.11 23.01 -4.83
CA HIS A 142 14.57 22.98 -4.70
C HIS A 142 15.05 23.91 -3.58
N GLY A 143 14.45 25.09 -3.47
CA GLY A 143 14.73 26.04 -2.38
C GLY A 143 14.38 25.43 -1.03
N TRP A 144 13.19 24.83 -0.90
CA TRP A 144 12.80 24.12 0.32
C TRP A 144 13.70 22.92 0.66
N ASN A 145 14.08 22.12 -0.34
CA ASN A 145 15.02 21.01 -0.16
C ASN A 145 16.40 21.51 0.31
N TYR A 146 16.86 22.64 -0.22
CA TYR A 146 18.11 23.27 0.19
C TYR A 146 18.02 23.83 1.61
N ARG A 147 16.88 24.45 1.98
CA ARG A 147 16.63 24.91 3.35
C ARG A 147 16.71 23.77 4.36
N ARG A 148 16.03 22.64 4.10
CA ARG A 148 16.12 21.45 4.98
C ARG A 148 17.55 20.92 5.11
N PHE A 149 18.30 20.91 4.02
CA PHE A 149 19.73 20.58 4.07
C PHE A 149 20.50 21.55 4.97
N LEU A 150 20.32 22.87 4.79
CA LEU A 150 21.02 23.89 5.57
C LEU A 150 20.66 23.84 7.05
N ALA A 151 19.36 23.79 7.39
CA ALA A 151 18.89 23.71 8.77
C ALA A 151 19.56 22.54 9.50
N ARG A 152 19.55 21.35 8.88
CA ARG A 152 20.25 20.17 9.43
C ARG A 152 21.77 20.33 9.46
N PHE A 153 22.37 20.88 8.41
CA PHE A 153 23.83 21.07 8.32
C PHE A 153 24.35 22.02 9.39
N MET A 154 23.55 23.03 9.74
CA MET A 154 23.89 24.08 10.71
C MET A 154 23.39 23.78 12.13
N GLY A 155 22.60 22.71 12.32
CA GLY A 155 22.01 22.37 13.62
C GLY A 155 20.96 23.39 14.08
N VAL A 156 20.19 23.96 13.15
CA VAL A 156 19.05 24.83 13.47
C VAL A 156 18.00 24.00 14.23
N PRO A 157 17.49 24.48 15.38
CA PRO A 157 16.45 23.78 16.12
C PRO A 157 15.17 23.61 15.30
N ASP A 158 14.50 22.47 15.45
CA ASP A 158 13.27 22.18 14.71
C ASP A 158 12.15 23.16 15.06
N GLU A 159 12.14 23.74 16.27
CA GLU A 159 11.19 24.78 16.69
C GLU A 159 11.32 26.08 15.86
N GLU A 160 12.54 26.46 15.49
CA GLU A 160 12.78 27.62 14.62
C GLU A 160 12.27 27.35 13.20
N GLU A 161 12.45 26.13 12.69
CA GLU A 161 11.92 25.75 11.38
C GLU A 161 10.39 25.61 11.39
N LEU A 162 9.79 25.13 12.49
CA LEU A 162 8.33 25.13 12.68
C LEU A 162 7.78 26.55 12.66
N LYS A 163 8.43 27.49 13.37
CA LYS A 163 8.06 28.90 13.30
C LYS A 163 8.16 29.44 11.88
N TYR A 164 9.22 29.13 11.15
CA TYR A 164 9.37 29.54 9.76
C TYR A 164 8.24 28.99 8.86
N THR A 165 7.84 27.72 9.04
CA THR A 165 6.69 27.18 8.29
C THR A 165 5.39 27.91 8.64
N MET A 166 5.18 28.25 9.92
CA MET A 166 4.01 29.00 10.36
C MET A 166 3.97 30.40 9.77
N ASP A 167 5.10 31.11 9.74
CA ASP A 167 5.21 32.42 9.11
C ASP A 167 4.86 32.32 7.61
N LYS A 168 5.33 31.27 6.92
CA LYS A 168 5.01 31.03 5.50
C LYS A 168 3.57 30.64 5.22
N ILE A 169 2.91 29.95 6.15
CA ILE A 169 1.48 29.63 6.07
C ILE A 169 0.66 30.90 6.34
N SER A 170 1.05 31.70 7.32
CA SER A 170 0.38 32.96 7.65
C SER A 170 0.47 33.98 6.51
N ASP A 171 1.62 34.04 5.82
CA ASP A 171 1.81 34.87 4.62
C ASP A 171 0.93 34.39 3.44
N ASN A 172 0.75 33.08 3.30
CA ASN A 172 0.00 32.45 2.22
C ASN A 172 -0.38 31.01 2.57
N PHE A 173 -1.62 30.79 2.99
CA PHE A 173 -2.12 29.46 3.37
C PHE A 173 -2.17 28.48 2.20
N SER A 174 -2.16 28.94 0.94
CA SER A 174 -2.04 28.08 -0.25
C SER A 174 -0.63 27.53 -0.48
N ASN A 175 0.32 27.79 0.42
CA ASN A 175 1.68 27.32 0.29
C ASN A 175 1.82 25.85 0.72
N TYR A 176 1.49 24.93 -0.19
CA TYR A 176 1.68 23.48 0.00
C TYR A 176 3.07 23.10 0.52
N SER A 177 4.13 23.79 0.08
CA SER A 177 5.50 23.47 0.50
C SER A 177 5.73 23.79 1.98
N ALA A 178 5.07 24.81 2.53
CA ALA A 178 5.15 25.12 3.95
C ALA A 178 4.42 24.06 4.79
N TRP A 179 3.18 23.71 4.44
CA TRP A 179 2.42 22.63 5.07
C TRP A 179 3.16 21.29 5.04
N HIS A 180 3.71 20.91 3.89
CA HIS A 180 4.47 19.67 3.74
C HIS A 180 5.74 19.67 4.62
N ASN A 181 6.46 20.78 4.71
CA ASN A 181 7.63 20.83 5.60
C ASN A 181 7.22 20.77 7.06
N ARG A 182 6.12 21.42 7.44
CA ARG A 182 5.56 21.35 8.79
C ARG A 182 5.22 19.90 9.18
N SER A 183 4.56 19.15 8.29
CA SER A 183 4.23 17.74 8.55
C SER A 183 5.48 16.88 8.74
N ILE A 184 6.54 17.11 7.95
CA ILE A 184 7.81 16.38 8.09
C ILE A 184 8.51 16.70 9.43
N LEU A 185 8.55 17.97 9.83
CA LEU A 185 9.15 18.40 11.10
C LEU A 185 8.39 17.79 12.29
N LEU A 186 7.06 17.91 12.29
CA LEU A 186 6.21 17.33 13.35
C LEU A 186 6.36 15.81 13.42
N SER A 187 6.34 15.10 12.29
CA SER A 187 6.58 13.65 12.28
C SER A 187 7.94 13.26 12.88
N ASN A 188 9.01 14.01 12.59
CA ASN A 188 10.33 13.73 13.17
C ASN A 188 10.35 13.95 14.70
N LEU A 189 9.74 15.04 15.16
CA LEU A 189 9.66 15.36 16.59
C LEU A 189 8.85 14.33 17.37
N LEU A 190 7.73 13.87 16.80
CA LEU A 190 6.89 12.83 17.37
C LEU A 190 7.61 11.47 17.48
N ILE A 191 8.42 11.11 16.47
CA ILE A 191 9.21 9.86 16.47
C ILE A 191 10.32 9.92 17.55
N GLN A 192 10.98 11.07 17.70
CA GLN A 192 12.12 11.19 18.61
C GLN A 192 11.74 11.14 20.09
N GLN A 193 10.44 11.17 20.43
CA GLN A 193 9.92 11.25 21.80
C GLN A 193 10.76 12.20 22.67
N SER A 194 11.11 13.37 22.10
CA SER A 194 12.09 14.27 22.70
C SER A 194 11.62 14.64 24.11
N LYS A 195 12.51 14.44 25.10
CA LYS A 195 12.19 14.74 26.50
C LYS A 195 11.74 16.20 26.63
N GLY A 196 10.47 16.41 26.99
CA GLY A 196 9.88 17.74 27.14
C GLY A 196 8.97 18.19 26.00
N PHE A 197 8.74 17.37 24.97
CA PHE A 197 7.76 17.66 23.93
C PHE A 197 6.32 17.52 24.47
N GLU A 198 5.42 18.38 24.01
CA GLU A 198 4.03 18.43 24.46
C GLU A 198 3.27 17.13 24.11
N SER A 199 2.15 16.88 24.79
CA SER A 199 1.35 15.68 24.50
C SER A 199 0.84 15.71 23.06
N LYS A 200 0.78 14.53 22.40
CA LYS A 200 0.23 14.37 21.04
C LYS A 200 -1.13 15.04 20.88
N GLN A 201 -1.98 14.88 21.89
CA GLN A 201 -3.29 15.51 21.96
C GLN A 201 -3.21 17.02 21.76
N LYS A 202 -2.37 17.71 22.54
CA LYS A 202 -2.27 19.17 22.47
C LYS A 202 -1.80 19.64 21.09
N ILE A 203 -0.75 18.99 20.56
CA ILE A 203 -0.18 19.33 19.26
C ILE A 203 -1.23 19.15 18.16
N PHE A 204 -1.89 17.99 18.10
CA PHE A 204 -2.86 17.75 17.04
C PHE A 204 -4.11 18.62 17.17
N SER A 205 -4.56 18.95 18.39
CA SER A 205 -5.63 19.94 18.59
C SER A 205 -5.27 21.30 18.00
N GLU A 206 -4.06 21.82 18.29
CA GLU A 206 -3.58 23.10 17.74
C GLU A 206 -3.42 23.06 16.21
N GLU A 207 -2.93 21.94 15.66
CA GLU A 207 -2.77 21.78 14.21
C GLU A 207 -4.12 21.61 13.48
N PHE A 208 -5.11 20.96 14.09
CA PHE A 208 -6.47 20.90 13.56
C PHE A 208 -7.10 22.29 13.54
N GLU A 209 -6.94 23.08 14.60
CA GLU A 209 -7.43 24.46 14.64
C GLU A 209 -6.78 25.29 13.52
N LEU A 210 -5.44 25.20 13.39
CA LEU A 210 -4.68 25.91 12.37
C LEU A 210 -5.15 25.57 10.95
N VAL A 211 -5.26 24.27 10.62
CA VAL A 211 -5.66 23.86 9.27
C VAL A 211 -7.13 24.20 9.00
N THR A 212 -8.00 24.07 10.00
CA THR A 212 -9.41 24.44 9.89
C THR A 212 -9.56 25.90 9.52
N GLN A 213 -8.85 26.81 10.20
CA GLN A 213 -8.90 28.24 9.88
C GLN A 213 -8.53 28.49 8.42
N ALA A 214 -7.51 27.80 7.89
CA ALA A 214 -7.13 27.90 6.48
C ALA A 214 -8.23 27.37 5.54
N LEU A 215 -8.81 26.20 5.85
CA LEU A 215 -9.87 25.57 5.06
C LEU A 215 -11.15 26.40 5.00
N PHE A 216 -11.52 27.04 6.10
CA PHE A 216 -12.71 27.90 6.18
C PHE A 216 -12.48 29.27 5.53
N THR A 217 -11.22 29.70 5.43
CA THR A 217 -10.86 30.94 4.74
C THR A 217 -10.90 30.78 3.22
N ASP A 218 -10.39 29.67 2.69
CA ASP A 218 -10.47 29.33 1.26
C ASP A 218 -10.68 27.83 1.06
N PRO A 219 -11.93 27.36 0.97
CA PRO A 219 -12.23 25.94 0.80
C PRO A 219 -11.78 25.39 -0.56
N SER A 220 -11.42 26.25 -1.52
CA SER A 220 -10.94 25.83 -2.84
C SER A 220 -9.45 25.46 -2.86
N ASP A 221 -8.68 25.90 -1.85
CA ASP A 221 -7.26 25.61 -1.74
C ASP A 221 -7.01 24.17 -1.25
N GLN A 222 -6.25 23.40 -2.03
CA GLN A 222 -6.01 21.99 -1.75
C GLN A 222 -4.98 21.74 -0.65
N SER A 223 -4.13 22.72 -0.34
CA SER A 223 -2.98 22.52 0.55
C SER A 223 -3.42 22.20 1.98
N GLY A 224 -4.39 22.96 2.49
CA GLY A 224 -5.01 22.68 3.79
C GLY A 224 -5.67 21.29 3.81
N TRP A 225 -6.37 20.89 2.75
CA TRP A 225 -7.06 19.59 2.71
C TRP A 225 -6.08 18.41 2.76
N PHE A 226 -4.94 18.52 2.07
CA PHE A 226 -3.89 17.50 2.12
C PHE A 226 -3.18 17.47 3.49
N TYR A 227 -3.00 18.63 4.14
CA TYR A 227 -2.46 18.68 5.50
C TYR A 227 -3.43 18.08 6.52
N HIS A 228 -4.72 18.39 6.41
CA HIS A 228 -5.78 17.78 7.21
C HIS A 228 -5.82 16.26 7.02
N LEU A 229 -5.65 15.76 5.79
CA LEU A 229 -5.54 14.33 5.53
C LEU A 229 -4.35 13.68 6.25
N TRP A 230 -3.21 14.37 6.33
CA TRP A 230 -2.07 13.92 7.11
C TRP A 230 -2.41 13.88 8.62
N LEU A 231 -3.02 14.93 9.18
CA LEU A 231 -3.47 14.95 10.58
C LEU A 231 -4.46 13.83 10.90
N LEU A 232 -5.42 13.59 10.02
CA LEU A 232 -6.36 12.48 10.14
C LEU A 232 -5.64 11.14 10.21
N ALA A 233 -4.64 10.92 9.35
CA ALA A 233 -3.83 9.71 9.41
C ALA A 233 -3.07 9.59 10.74
N GLN A 234 -2.45 10.68 11.24
CA GLN A 234 -1.72 10.66 12.51
C GLN A 234 -2.62 10.39 13.73
N THR A 235 -3.89 10.80 13.68
CA THR A 235 -4.85 10.67 14.79
C THR A 235 -5.63 9.36 14.77
N SER A 236 -5.73 8.72 13.61
CA SER A 236 -6.57 7.53 13.44
C SER A 236 -5.77 6.22 13.53
N THR A 237 -4.44 6.26 13.30
CA THR A 237 -3.59 5.08 13.37
C THR A 237 -3.03 4.89 14.78
N PRO A 238 -3.14 3.69 15.37
CA PRO A 238 -2.46 3.37 16.63
C PRO A 238 -0.95 3.56 16.51
N ASP A 239 -0.30 3.94 17.62
CA ASP A 239 1.14 4.20 17.68
C ASP A 239 2.03 2.98 17.41
N ASN A 240 1.49 1.78 17.61
CA ASN A 240 2.21 0.52 17.51
C ASN A 240 1.46 -0.47 16.64
N PRO A 241 2.17 -1.37 15.92
CA PRO A 241 1.55 -2.41 15.13
C PRO A 241 0.84 -3.41 16.02
N GLN A 242 -0.42 -3.72 15.67
CA GLN A 242 -1.28 -4.62 16.43
C GLN A 242 -1.78 -5.75 15.55
N LEU A 243 -1.76 -6.97 16.08
CA LEU A 243 -2.48 -8.09 15.50
C LEU A 243 -3.98 -7.83 15.70
N ILE A 244 -4.73 -7.74 14.59
CA ILE A 244 -6.17 -7.44 14.61
C ILE A 244 -7.02 -8.66 14.29
N ALA A 245 -6.45 -9.68 13.65
CA ALA A 245 -7.14 -10.95 13.42
C ALA A 245 -6.14 -12.11 13.32
N SER A 246 -6.62 -13.32 13.63
CA SER A 246 -5.92 -14.55 13.35
C SER A 246 -6.86 -15.60 12.76
N TRP A 247 -6.28 -16.47 11.94
CA TRP A 247 -6.91 -17.73 11.58
C TRP A 247 -5.99 -18.89 11.97
N PRO A 248 -6.49 -19.95 12.63
CA PRO A 248 -7.79 -20.02 13.30
C PRO A 248 -7.94 -18.92 14.36
N SER A 249 -9.18 -18.50 14.64
CA SER A 249 -9.45 -17.56 15.73
C SER A 249 -9.40 -18.27 17.08
N ASN A 250 -9.19 -17.52 18.16
CA ASN A 250 -9.11 -18.09 19.50
C ASN A 250 -10.37 -18.89 19.86
N GLY A 251 -10.20 -20.06 20.45
CA GLY A 251 -11.28 -20.97 20.83
C GLY A 251 -11.88 -21.77 19.68
N THR A 252 -11.44 -21.55 18.44
CA THR A 252 -11.91 -22.32 17.28
C THR A 252 -11.59 -23.81 17.43
N LYS A 253 -12.55 -24.67 17.12
CA LYS A 253 -12.38 -26.12 16.99
C LYS A 253 -12.43 -26.50 15.52
N LEU A 254 -11.36 -27.08 15.00
CA LEU A 254 -11.28 -27.60 13.64
C LEU A 254 -11.51 -29.11 13.65
N SER A 255 -12.42 -29.62 12.82
CA SER A 255 -12.71 -31.05 12.72
C SER A 255 -12.53 -31.56 11.30
N SER A 256 -12.11 -32.82 11.20
CA SER A 256 -11.88 -33.53 9.94
C SER A 256 -13.16 -34.19 9.37
N SER A 257 -14.21 -34.36 10.19
CA SER A 257 -15.47 -35.00 9.82
C SER A 257 -16.52 -34.00 9.33
N LEU A 258 -17.23 -34.37 8.26
CA LEU A 258 -18.38 -33.65 7.71
C LEU A 258 -19.67 -33.84 8.53
N VAL A 259 -19.67 -34.75 9.51
CA VAL A 259 -20.88 -35.12 10.27
C VAL A 259 -21.16 -34.04 11.32
N LYS A 260 -22.19 -33.21 11.09
CA LYS A 260 -22.82 -32.42 12.16
C LYS A 260 -23.46 -33.39 13.14
N GLU A 261 -22.85 -33.62 14.30
CA GLU A 261 -23.53 -34.33 15.39
C GLU A 261 -24.79 -33.56 15.79
N LYS A 262 -25.94 -34.25 15.79
CA LYS A 262 -27.17 -33.75 16.42
C LYS A 262 -27.07 -33.99 17.92
N THR A 263 -26.27 -33.23 18.65
CA THR A 263 -26.28 -33.30 20.13
C THR A 263 -25.96 -31.94 20.78
N ASP A 264 -26.93 -31.51 21.59
CA ASP A 264 -26.96 -30.55 22.71
C ASP A 264 -26.40 -29.11 22.58
N GLN A 265 -27.22 -28.19 23.10
CA GLN A 265 -27.29 -26.76 22.83
C GLN A 265 -26.21 -25.88 23.52
N ASN A 266 -24.93 -26.27 23.64
CA ASN A 266 -23.98 -25.37 24.31
C ASN A 266 -22.47 -25.51 24.01
N THR A 267 -22.09 -25.98 22.82
CA THR A 267 -20.66 -26.13 22.47
C THR A 267 -20.37 -25.58 21.08
N LEU A 268 -19.47 -24.58 21.01
CA LEU A 268 -18.87 -24.00 19.80
C LEU A 268 -18.77 -25.03 18.67
N SER A 269 -19.60 -24.88 17.64
CA SER A 269 -19.72 -25.82 16.53
C SER A 269 -18.37 -26.01 15.83
N SER A 270 -17.87 -27.25 15.74
CA SER A 270 -16.63 -27.58 15.05
C SER A 270 -16.67 -27.14 13.57
N ILE A 271 -15.62 -26.44 13.12
CA ILE A 271 -15.46 -26.04 11.72
C ILE A 271 -14.85 -27.20 10.96
N TRP A 272 -15.57 -27.71 9.97
CA TRP A 272 -14.97 -28.64 9.02
C TRP A 272 -13.90 -27.92 8.21
N SER A 273 -12.69 -28.48 8.14
CA SER A 273 -11.60 -27.90 7.36
C SER A 273 -11.08 -28.87 6.31
N HIS A 274 -11.17 -28.50 5.03
CA HIS A 274 -10.58 -29.27 3.93
C HIS A 274 -9.08 -29.47 4.14
N SER A 275 -8.39 -28.49 4.74
CA SER A 275 -6.95 -28.53 4.94
C SER A 275 -6.54 -29.66 5.90
N LEU A 276 -7.41 -30.06 6.84
CA LEU A 276 -7.19 -31.22 7.70
C LEU A 276 -7.15 -32.55 6.94
N LYS A 277 -7.88 -32.68 5.82
CA LYS A 277 -7.75 -33.86 4.93
C LYS A 277 -6.37 -33.90 4.29
N GLU A 278 -5.81 -32.74 3.94
CA GLU A 278 -4.44 -32.59 3.42
C GLU A 278 -3.38 -32.55 4.56
N ARG A 279 -3.76 -32.90 5.80
CA ARG A 279 -2.90 -32.90 7.01
C ARG A 279 -2.10 -31.61 7.22
N THR A 280 -2.68 -30.50 6.78
CA THR A 280 -2.03 -29.18 6.78
C THR A 280 -3.01 -28.16 7.35
N VAL A 281 -2.62 -27.39 8.36
CA VAL A 281 -3.44 -26.31 8.92
C VAL A 281 -2.74 -24.98 8.68
N PRO A 282 -3.31 -24.07 7.87
CA PRO A 282 -2.76 -22.74 7.72
C PRO A 282 -3.06 -21.92 8.97
N VAL A 283 -2.02 -21.28 9.50
CA VAL A 283 -2.15 -20.22 10.50
C VAL A 283 -1.90 -18.90 9.77
N VAL A 284 -2.83 -17.95 9.90
CA VAL A 284 -2.75 -16.62 9.30
C VAL A 284 -2.76 -15.58 10.42
N LEU A 285 -1.85 -14.62 10.35
CA LEU A 285 -1.74 -13.49 11.25
C LEU A 285 -1.93 -12.20 10.46
N TYR A 286 -2.88 -11.36 10.88
CA TYR A 286 -3.21 -10.12 10.20
C TYR A 286 -3.01 -8.91 11.11
N PHE A 287 -2.17 -7.96 10.67
CA PHE A 287 -1.83 -6.73 11.39
C PHE A 287 -2.57 -5.52 10.79
N ASN A 288 -2.89 -4.55 11.63
CA ASN A 288 -3.51 -3.27 11.21
C ASN A 288 -2.61 -2.45 10.27
N GLU A 289 -1.30 -2.67 10.32
CA GLU A 289 -0.32 -2.04 9.43
C GLU A 289 0.74 -3.05 8.95
N PRO A 290 1.44 -2.77 7.83
CA PRO A 290 2.48 -3.67 7.34
C PRO A 290 3.67 -3.79 8.31
N VAL A 291 4.02 -5.02 8.68
CA VAL A 291 5.16 -5.34 9.55
C VAL A 291 6.18 -6.24 8.84
N LYS A 292 7.41 -6.26 9.35
CA LYS A 292 8.46 -7.23 8.98
C LYS A 292 9.00 -7.96 10.22
N GLY A 293 9.77 -9.01 10.01
CA GLY A 293 10.54 -9.68 11.06
C GLY A 293 9.85 -10.87 11.71
N LEU A 294 8.68 -11.30 11.21
CA LEU A 294 8.02 -12.51 11.68
C LEU A 294 8.84 -13.76 11.32
N ASN A 295 9.18 -14.56 12.33
CA ASN A 295 9.93 -15.80 12.23
C ASN A 295 9.61 -16.72 13.44
N GLN A 296 10.31 -17.85 13.55
CA GLN A 296 10.09 -18.83 14.63
C GLN A 296 10.50 -18.33 16.03
N SER A 297 11.39 -17.34 16.16
CA SER A 297 11.72 -16.74 17.46
C SER A 297 10.70 -15.69 17.88
N SER A 298 10.10 -14.96 16.93
CA SER A 298 9.11 -13.93 17.19
C SER A 298 7.69 -14.47 17.39
N VAL A 299 7.37 -15.66 16.87
CA VAL A 299 6.07 -16.33 17.07
C VAL A 299 6.27 -17.76 17.56
N LYS A 300 5.78 -18.07 18.75
CA LYS A 300 5.91 -19.38 19.38
C LYS A 300 4.63 -20.18 19.21
N VAL A 301 4.75 -21.38 18.65
CA VAL A 301 3.67 -22.36 18.51
C VAL A 301 3.97 -23.54 19.44
N LYS A 302 3.01 -23.92 20.29
CA LYS A 302 3.09 -25.09 21.17
C LYS A 302 1.89 -26.01 20.93
N SER A 303 2.14 -27.31 20.83
CA SER A 303 1.09 -28.32 20.77
C SER A 303 1.67 -29.68 21.17
N ASP A 304 0.79 -30.60 21.54
CA ASP A 304 1.13 -32.02 21.70
C ASP A 304 1.28 -32.74 20.34
N LEU A 305 0.84 -32.11 19.25
CA LEU A 305 1.12 -32.56 17.88
C LEU A 305 2.53 -32.15 17.45
N ASP A 306 3.27 -33.09 16.89
CA ASP A 306 4.55 -32.80 16.24
C ASP A 306 4.30 -32.22 14.83
N PHE A 307 4.62 -30.93 14.69
CA PHE A 307 4.51 -30.19 13.42
C PHE A 307 5.83 -30.12 12.64
N GLY A 308 6.85 -30.88 13.05
CA GLY A 308 8.21 -30.77 12.51
C GLY A 308 9.00 -29.59 13.09
N LYS A 309 10.29 -29.50 12.73
CA LYS A 309 11.24 -28.59 13.42
C LYS A 309 11.30 -27.15 12.88
N ASP A 310 10.90 -26.90 11.64
CA ASP A 310 11.13 -25.62 10.95
C ASP A 310 9.82 -24.93 10.51
N ILE A 311 9.13 -24.27 11.45
CA ILE A 311 7.94 -23.45 11.13
C ILE A 311 8.39 -22.16 10.43
N GLN A 312 8.06 -22.03 9.15
CA GLN A 312 8.46 -20.90 8.31
C GLN A 312 7.30 -19.92 8.08
N TRP A 313 7.46 -18.69 8.56
CA TRP A 313 6.50 -17.60 8.32
C TRP A 313 6.76 -16.93 6.98
N ARG A 314 5.69 -16.75 6.19
CA ARG A 314 5.74 -16.17 4.85
C ARG A 314 4.79 -14.99 4.76
N ALA A 315 5.28 -13.88 4.21
CA ALA A 315 4.45 -12.75 3.84
C ALA A 315 3.58 -13.09 2.62
N LEU A 316 2.27 -12.84 2.71
CA LEU A 316 1.32 -13.10 1.63
C LEU A 316 1.20 -11.90 0.66
N SER A 317 1.14 -10.68 1.19
CA SER A 317 1.14 -9.43 0.42
C SER A 317 2.49 -8.72 0.52
N THR A 318 3.44 -9.10 -0.32
CA THR A 318 4.78 -8.48 -0.31
C THR A 318 4.81 -7.20 -1.12
N THR A 319 5.02 -6.08 -0.43
CA THR A 319 5.65 -4.91 -1.07
C THR A 319 7.14 -5.16 -1.30
N ASP A 320 7.76 -4.43 -2.24
CA ASP A 320 9.17 -4.60 -2.65
C ASP A 320 10.20 -4.51 -1.49
N SER A 321 9.76 -4.12 -0.28
CA SER A 321 10.56 -3.93 0.94
C SER A 321 10.42 -5.03 2.01
N GLY A 322 9.67 -6.11 1.76
CA GLY A 322 9.53 -7.24 2.70
C GLY A 322 8.56 -6.99 3.87
N TYR A 323 7.77 -5.93 3.81
CA TYR A 323 6.68 -5.65 4.76
C TYR A 323 5.35 -6.19 4.24
N SER A 324 4.55 -6.74 5.16
CA SER A 324 3.21 -7.28 4.88
C SER A 324 2.28 -7.10 6.07
N ASN A 325 0.99 -6.83 5.80
CA ASN A 325 -0.06 -6.90 6.81
C ASN A 325 -0.44 -8.35 7.14
N CYS A 326 -0.28 -9.26 6.18
CA CYS A 326 -0.77 -10.63 6.27
C CYS A 326 0.38 -11.64 6.16
N TRP A 327 0.50 -12.49 7.17
CA TRP A 327 1.54 -13.51 7.29
C TRP A 327 0.91 -14.88 7.47
N THR A 328 1.51 -15.90 6.87
CA THR A 328 1.02 -17.27 7.03
C THR A 328 2.13 -18.27 7.30
N THR A 329 1.79 -19.35 8.00
CA THR A 329 2.57 -20.58 8.09
C THR A 329 1.63 -21.77 7.95
N TYR A 330 2.18 -22.94 7.61
CA TYR A 330 1.43 -24.17 7.42
C TYR A 330 1.91 -25.22 8.40
N LEU A 331 1.07 -25.59 9.36
CA LEU A 331 1.35 -26.63 10.34
C LEU A 331 1.02 -27.99 9.71
N GLN A 332 2.05 -28.80 9.44
CA GLN A 332 1.90 -30.13 8.86
C GLN A 332 2.14 -31.19 9.93
N PHE A 333 1.31 -32.22 10.00
CA PHE A 333 1.43 -33.27 11.03
C PHE A 333 1.35 -34.68 10.42
N ALA A 334 2.08 -35.62 11.02
CA ALA A 334 2.26 -36.98 10.49
C ALA A 334 1.39 -38.05 11.16
N ASN A 335 0.91 -37.83 12.39
CA ASN A 335 0.35 -38.88 13.25
C ASN A 335 -0.83 -39.65 12.60
N GLU A 336 -0.70 -40.98 12.56
CA GLU A 336 -1.81 -41.90 12.30
C GLU A 336 -2.62 -42.05 13.60
N CYS A 337 -3.82 -41.48 13.63
CA CYS A 337 -4.63 -41.52 14.84
C CYS A 337 -5.50 -42.78 14.85
N SER A 338 -5.18 -43.73 15.74
CA SER A 338 -5.95 -44.97 15.93
C SER A 338 -7.26 -44.77 16.71
N SER A 339 -7.49 -43.58 17.28
CA SER A 339 -8.70 -43.19 18.04
C SER A 339 -9.04 -41.73 17.79
N SER A 340 -10.29 -41.30 17.99
CA SER A 340 -10.64 -39.88 17.97
C SER A 340 -9.83 -39.13 19.05
N GLN A 341 -9.04 -38.11 18.68
CA GLN A 341 -8.23 -37.32 19.61
C GLN A 341 -8.35 -35.82 19.29
N GLN A 342 -8.34 -35.02 20.36
CA GLN A 342 -8.34 -33.56 20.29
C GLN A 342 -6.98 -33.05 20.75
N TYR A 343 -6.39 -32.15 19.97
CA TYR A 343 -5.10 -31.55 20.24
C TYR A 343 -5.25 -30.03 20.34
N SER A 344 -4.76 -29.46 21.44
CA SER A 344 -4.71 -28.00 21.60
C SER A 344 -3.46 -27.45 20.92
N VAL A 345 -3.62 -26.37 20.16
CA VAL A 345 -2.52 -25.61 19.58
C VAL A 345 -2.55 -24.20 20.18
N GLU A 346 -1.44 -23.80 20.79
CA GLU A 346 -1.24 -22.49 21.39
C GLU A 346 -0.29 -21.68 20.51
N VAL A 347 -0.72 -20.47 20.13
CA VAL A 347 0.10 -19.50 19.40
C VAL A 347 0.31 -18.28 20.27
N SER A 348 1.56 -17.87 20.47
CA SER A 348 1.92 -16.70 21.27
C SER A 348 2.93 -15.82 20.53
N ILE A 349 2.64 -14.51 20.54
CA ILE A 349 3.48 -13.45 20.00
C ILE A 349 3.89 -12.58 21.19
N PRO A 350 5.09 -12.77 21.75
CA PRO A 350 5.58 -11.91 22.83
C PRO A 350 5.87 -10.50 22.30
N CYS A 351 5.93 -9.53 23.21
CA CYS A 351 6.51 -8.22 22.91
C CYS A 351 7.94 -8.42 22.37
N SER A 352 8.23 -7.92 21.19
CA SER A 352 9.52 -8.13 20.52
C SER A 352 9.90 -6.92 19.69
N ASP A 353 11.19 -6.56 19.74
CA ASP A 353 11.79 -5.58 18.85
C ASP A 353 12.03 -6.13 17.43
N ASP A 354 11.81 -7.43 17.22
CA ASP A 354 11.98 -8.07 15.90
C ASP A 354 10.84 -7.69 14.94
N ILE A 355 9.63 -7.48 15.47
CA ILE A 355 8.44 -7.13 14.67
C ILE A 355 8.33 -5.61 14.61
N VAL A 356 8.62 -5.06 13.44
CA VAL A 356 8.72 -3.60 13.23
C VAL A 356 7.80 -3.17 12.10
N SER A 357 7.07 -2.07 12.30
CA SER A 357 6.25 -1.42 11.28
C SER A 357 7.10 -0.63 10.27
N ARG A 358 6.47 -0.07 9.24
CA ARG A 358 7.16 0.82 8.29
C ARG A 358 7.58 2.15 8.91
N SER A 359 6.86 2.63 9.92
CA SER A 359 7.19 3.86 10.65
C SER A 359 8.34 3.65 11.64
N GLY A 360 8.75 2.40 11.89
CA GLY A 360 9.80 2.06 12.84
C GLY A 360 9.29 1.77 14.26
N SER A 361 7.98 1.68 14.46
CA SER A 361 7.38 1.27 15.73
C SER A 361 7.50 -0.24 15.93
N ASN A 362 7.83 -0.66 17.15
CA ASN A 362 7.95 -2.07 17.52
C ASN A 362 6.62 -2.63 18.04
N HIS A 363 6.40 -3.93 17.85
CA HIS A 363 5.27 -4.62 18.44
C HIS A 363 5.43 -4.77 19.95
N ASN A 364 4.67 -3.99 20.72
CA ASN A 364 4.79 -3.89 22.17
C ASN A 364 3.66 -4.58 22.95
N CYS A 365 2.79 -5.32 22.28
CA CYS A 365 1.59 -5.91 22.87
C CYS A 365 1.60 -7.43 22.76
N SER A 366 1.76 -8.15 23.88
CA SER A 366 1.72 -9.61 23.88
C SER A 366 0.34 -10.14 23.50
N VAL A 367 0.30 -10.99 22.46
CA VAL A 367 -0.93 -11.64 21.98
C VAL A 367 -0.80 -13.14 22.11
N HIS A 368 -1.87 -13.78 22.60
CA HIS A 368 -1.94 -15.23 22.74
C HIS A 368 -3.33 -15.71 22.32
N PHE A 369 -3.38 -16.81 21.57
CA PHE A 369 -4.63 -17.49 21.24
C PHE A 369 -4.43 -19.00 21.14
N THR A 370 -5.51 -19.74 21.38
CA THR A 370 -5.52 -21.20 21.28
C THR A 370 -6.61 -21.67 20.33
N PHE A 371 -6.36 -22.78 19.64
CA PHE A 371 -7.39 -23.47 18.85
C PHE A 371 -7.22 -24.99 18.98
N THR A 372 -8.25 -25.75 18.67
CA THR A 372 -8.26 -27.21 18.84
C THR A 372 -8.36 -27.90 17.48
N ILE A 373 -7.54 -28.93 17.27
CA ILE A 373 -7.61 -29.83 16.12
C ILE A 373 -8.21 -31.15 16.57
N GLU A 374 -9.29 -31.58 15.94
CA GLU A 374 -9.97 -32.84 16.18
C GLU A 374 -9.76 -33.81 15.00
N LEU A 375 -9.05 -34.91 15.27
CA LEU A 375 -8.82 -36.00 14.33
C LEU A 375 -9.74 -37.16 14.68
N ILE A 376 -10.64 -37.54 13.76
CA ILE A 376 -11.61 -38.63 13.99
C ILE A 376 -11.17 -39.87 13.22
N SER A 377 -11.14 -41.02 13.89
CA SER A 377 -10.55 -42.28 13.42
C SER A 377 -11.43 -43.14 12.49
N ASN A 378 -12.54 -42.63 11.98
CA ASN A 378 -13.44 -43.43 11.14
C ASN A 378 -13.23 -43.14 9.66
N ASP A 379 -12.87 -44.21 8.93
CA ASP A 379 -12.99 -44.37 7.48
C ASP A 379 -14.27 -43.71 6.98
N THR A 380 -14.16 -42.48 6.51
CA THR A 380 -15.20 -41.88 5.68
C THR A 380 -14.75 -42.15 4.26
N GLN A 381 -15.61 -42.81 3.47
CA GLN A 381 -15.50 -42.86 2.01
C GLN A 381 -14.98 -41.50 1.54
N ASP A 382 -13.88 -41.47 0.78
CA ASP A 382 -13.34 -40.24 0.23
C ASP A 382 -14.42 -39.56 -0.61
N ILE A 383 -15.17 -38.65 0.01
CA ILE A 383 -16.14 -37.81 -0.70
C ILE A 383 -15.28 -36.86 -1.52
N ASP A 384 -15.09 -37.22 -2.79
CA ASP A 384 -14.56 -36.35 -3.81
C ASP A 384 -15.54 -35.20 -4.01
N LEU A 385 -15.28 -34.07 -3.34
CA LEU A 385 -16.12 -32.87 -3.39
C LEU A 385 -16.31 -32.33 -4.82
N PHE A 386 -15.46 -32.78 -5.77
CA PHE A 386 -15.46 -32.36 -7.16
C PHE A 386 -15.76 -33.53 -8.13
N ASP A 387 -16.40 -34.61 -7.64
CA ASP A 387 -17.00 -35.64 -8.50
C ASP A 387 -18.13 -35.07 -9.39
N LYS A 388 -18.73 -33.96 -8.96
CA LYS A 388 -19.64 -33.15 -9.78
C LYS A 388 -19.14 -31.70 -9.82
N PRO A 389 -19.42 -30.96 -10.90
CA PRO A 389 -19.06 -29.56 -10.95
C PRO A 389 -19.81 -28.79 -9.85
N VAL A 390 -19.10 -27.86 -9.21
CA VAL A 390 -19.67 -26.87 -8.29
C VAL A 390 -20.69 -26.04 -9.06
N ALA A 391 -21.94 -26.06 -8.61
CA ALA A 391 -23.01 -25.24 -9.16
C ALA A 391 -23.15 -23.94 -8.37
N TRP A 392 -23.15 -22.80 -9.07
CA TRP A 392 -23.30 -21.47 -8.48
C TRP A 392 -24.76 -21.03 -8.53
N ASN A 393 -25.42 -20.94 -7.37
CA ASN A 393 -26.78 -20.43 -7.27
C ASN A 393 -26.77 -19.05 -6.59
N CYS A 394 -26.70 -17.96 -7.36
CA CYS A 394 -26.91 -16.61 -6.83
C CYS A 394 -28.45 -16.40 -6.73
N SER A 395 -29.06 -16.91 -5.66
CA SER A 395 -30.50 -16.71 -5.36
C SER A 395 -30.73 -15.38 -4.64
N GLU A 396 -31.77 -14.64 -5.03
CA GLU A 396 -32.11 -13.32 -4.44
C GLU A 396 -32.61 -13.39 -2.98
N SER A 397 -32.96 -14.59 -2.47
CA SER A 397 -33.48 -14.78 -1.12
C SER A 397 -32.85 -16.00 -0.45
N LEU A 398 -31.81 -15.77 0.36
CA LEU A 398 -31.37 -16.75 1.36
C LEU A 398 -32.42 -16.76 2.48
N GLN A 399 -33.29 -17.78 2.51
CA GLN A 399 -34.09 -18.03 3.72
C GLN A 399 -33.12 -18.45 4.84
N SER A 400 -33.11 -17.70 5.94
CA SER A 400 -32.29 -18.00 7.13
C SER A 400 -32.80 -19.27 7.81
N HIS A 401 -32.41 -20.43 7.30
CA HIS A 401 -32.71 -21.71 7.92
C HIS A 401 -31.56 -22.12 8.85
N GLY A 402 -31.73 -21.85 10.14
CA GLY A 402 -31.25 -22.68 11.25
C GLY A 402 -29.73 -22.79 11.52
N ASN A 403 -29.32 -22.17 12.64
CA ASN A 403 -28.20 -22.51 13.51
C ASN A 403 -26.85 -22.87 12.84
N CYS A 404 -26.15 -21.85 12.34
CA CYS A 404 -24.69 -21.85 12.35
C CYS A 404 -24.27 -20.89 13.46
N GLU A 405 -23.50 -21.34 14.45
CA GLU A 405 -22.93 -20.42 15.42
C GLU A 405 -21.90 -19.53 14.69
N PRO A 406 -21.94 -18.21 14.91
CA PRO A 406 -21.04 -17.29 14.21
C PRO A 406 -19.59 -17.55 14.64
N ILE A 407 -18.68 -17.68 13.67
CA ILE A 407 -17.23 -17.76 13.93
C ILE A 407 -16.73 -16.36 14.28
N PRO A 408 -16.39 -16.08 15.54
CA PRO A 408 -15.95 -14.75 15.93
C PRO A 408 -14.54 -14.52 15.35
N PHE A 409 -14.36 -13.47 14.57
CA PHE A 409 -13.06 -13.11 13.98
C PHE A 409 -12.23 -12.20 14.91
N ASP A 410 -12.87 -11.64 15.94
CA ASP A 410 -12.39 -10.55 16.81
C ASP A 410 -11.81 -11.06 18.15
N GLN A 411 -11.77 -12.37 18.39
CA GLN A 411 -11.49 -12.94 19.72
C GLN A 411 -10.00 -13.06 20.06
N LEU A 412 -9.17 -12.07 19.72
CA LEU A 412 -7.78 -12.09 20.19
C LEU A 412 -7.72 -11.82 21.70
N LYS A 413 -7.12 -12.72 22.48
CA LYS A 413 -6.81 -12.44 23.89
C LYS A 413 -5.56 -11.55 23.92
N ILE A 414 -5.79 -10.24 23.94
CA ILE A 414 -4.76 -9.24 24.13
C ILE A 414 -4.49 -9.10 25.64
N THR A 415 -3.24 -9.26 26.07
CA THR A 415 -2.86 -9.29 27.51
C THR A 415 -2.29 -7.98 28.03
N SER A 416 -2.30 -6.89 27.26
CA SER A 416 -1.71 -5.62 27.70
C SER A 416 -2.74 -4.62 28.21
N ALA A 417 -2.56 -4.15 29.45
CA ALA A 417 -3.27 -3.02 30.05
C ALA A 417 -3.11 -1.68 29.28
N LEU A 418 -2.21 -1.62 28.30
CA LEU A 418 -1.90 -0.43 27.50
C LEU A 418 -2.96 -0.08 26.44
N VAL A 419 -3.93 -0.95 26.15
CA VAL A 419 -4.95 -0.71 25.10
C VAL A 419 -6.13 0.14 25.61
N GLU A 420 -6.35 0.20 26.93
CA GLU A 420 -7.56 0.81 27.51
C GLU A 420 -7.42 2.31 27.83
N GLU A 421 -6.20 2.85 28.00
CA GLU A 421 -6.02 4.22 28.52
C GLU A 421 -5.78 5.31 27.45
N ASP A 422 -5.42 4.98 26.20
CA ASP A 422 -4.99 5.97 25.19
C ASP A 422 -6.12 6.59 24.30
N SER A 423 -7.40 6.24 24.49
CA SER A 423 -8.36 6.24 23.35
C SER A 423 -9.50 7.27 23.30
N ASN A 424 -9.81 8.06 24.34
CA ASN A 424 -11.00 8.93 24.26
C ASN A 424 -10.77 10.21 23.44
N TRP A 425 -9.62 10.88 23.61
CA TRP A 425 -9.39 12.19 23.00
C TRP A 425 -9.33 12.12 21.46
N HIS A 426 -8.82 11.03 20.89
CA HIS A 426 -8.79 10.82 19.44
C HIS A 426 -10.21 10.83 18.86
N PHE A 427 -11.12 10.08 19.50
CA PHE A 427 -12.51 10.00 19.06
C PHE A 427 -13.24 11.34 19.25
N GLU A 428 -13.05 11.99 20.41
CA GLU A 428 -13.64 13.31 20.68
C GLU A 428 -13.21 14.34 19.65
N SER A 429 -11.89 14.43 19.37
CA SER A 429 -11.35 15.34 18.36
C SER A 429 -11.91 15.06 16.96
N LEU A 430 -11.98 13.80 16.54
CA LEU A 430 -12.57 13.43 15.25
C LEU A 430 -14.07 13.76 15.18
N SER A 431 -14.81 13.57 16.28
CA SER A 431 -16.24 13.91 16.35
C SER A 431 -16.46 15.42 16.24
N GLU A 432 -15.65 16.23 16.92
CA GLU A 432 -15.69 17.69 16.81
C GLU A 432 -15.42 18.15 15.37
N GLN A 433 -14.44 17.53 14.69
CA GLN A 433 -14.18 17.83 13.28
C GLN A 433 -15.38 17.46 12.39
N ILE A 434 -16.05 16.32 12.62
CA ILE A 434 -17.25 15.94 11.85
C ILE A 434 -18.33 17.01 11.97
N ASP A 435 -18.64 17.46 13.19
CA ASP A 435 -19.67 18.46 13.42
C ASP A 435 -19.32 19.79 12.76
N LEU A 436 -18.05 20.20 12.85
CA LEU A 436 -17.54 21.40 12.19
C LEU A 436 -17.64 21.37 10.66
N PHE A 437 -17.27 20.26 10.02
CA PHE A 437 -17.37 20.14 8.56
C PHE A 437 -18.81 19.96 8.06
N ARG A 438 -19.74 19.49 8.90
CA ARG A 438 -21.18 19.49 8.60
C ARG A 438 -21.72 20.91 8.53
N GLU A 439 -21.27 21.80 9.40
CA GLU A 439 -21.64 23.23 9.37
C GLU A 439 -21.10 23.96 8.13
N LEU A 440 -19.92 23.56 7.63
CA LEU A 440 -19.34 24.11 6.41
C LEU A 440 -20.07 23.67 5.13
N SER A 441 -21.03 22.74 5.20
CA SER A 441 -21.53 22.01 4.01
C SER A 441 -22.02 22.93 2.88
N ASP A 442 -21.17 23.07 1.86
CA ASP A 442 -21.54 23.40 0.50
C ASP A 442 -21.81 22.07 -0.20
N ASP A 443 -23.07 21.82 -0.57
CA ASP A 443 -23.52 20.59 -1.23
C ASP A 443 -22.72 20.23 -2.49
N ASN A 444 -22.00 21.20 -3.07
CA ASN A 444 -21.18 21.03 -4.26
C ASN A 444 -19.67 20.92 -3.99
N SER A 445 -19.22 20.95 -2.73
CA SER A 445 -17.79 20.84 -2.40
C SER A 445 -17.33 19.38 -2.27
N LYS A 446 -16.55 18.92 -3.24
CA LYS A 446 -15.97 17.56 -3.22
C LYS A 446 -15.00 17.34 -2.06
N PHE A 447 -14.30 18.39 -1.63
CA PHE A 447 -13.33 18.29 -0.53
C PHE A 447 -14.03 18.10 0.81
N VAL A 448 -15.15 18.80 1.04
CA VAL A 448 -15.95 18.65 2.26
C VAL A 448 -16.54 17.25 2.35
N LYS A 449 -17.23 16.79 1.30
CA LYS A 449 -17.83 15.43 1.27
C LYS A 449 -16.79 14.33 1.45
N LEU A 450 -15.64 14.45 0.77
CA LEU A 450 -14.55 13.48 0.91
C LEU A 450 -13.93 13.51 2.32
N THR A 451 -13.80 14.68 2.93
CA THR A 451 -13.27 14.83 4.29
C THR A 451 -14.22 14.27 5.33
N LEU A 452 -15.53 14.56 5.22
CA LEU A 452 -16.57 13.97 6.07
C LEU A 452 -16.58 12.45 5.98
N ALA A 453 -16.58 11.89 4.76
CA ALA A 453 -16.51 10.44 4.56
C ALA A 453 -15.28 9.83 5.27
N ARG A 454 -14.10 10.44 5.14
CA ARG A 454 -12.87 9.96 5.79
C ARG A 454 -12.91 10.09 7.32
N LEU A 455 -13.42 11.19 7.86
CA LEU A 455 -13.59 11.38 9.30
C LEU A 455 -14.56 10.34 9.89
N LEU A 456 -15.68 10.08 9.23
CA LEU A 456 -16.64 9.04 9.63
C LEU A 456 -16.00 7.66 9.65
N LEU A 457 -15.18 7.33 8.64
CA LEU A 457 -14.45 6.06 8.59
C LEU A 457 -13.36 5.95 9.66
N ALA A 458 -12.68 7.05 9.99
CA ALA A 458 -11.74 7.10 11.10
C ALA A 458 -12.45 6.84 12.45
N CYS A 459 -13.59 7.49 12.69
CA CYS A 459 -14.45 7.24 13.85
C CYS A 459 -14.96 5.79 13.90
N ALA A 460 -15.35 5.23 12.75
CA ALA A 460 -15.75 3.84 12.65
C ALA A 460 -14.61 2.91 13.08
N ALA A 461 -13.39 3.13 12.59
CA ALA A 461 -12.20 2.34 12.90
C ALA A 461 -11.80 2.40 14.38
N THR A 462 -11.86 3.57 15.02
CA THR A 462 -11.52 3.72 16.45
C THR A 462 -12.52 3.03 17.38
N LYS A 463 -13.82 3.00 17.02
CA LYS A 463 -14.89 2.36 17.80
C LYS A 463 -14.87 0.82 17.80
N SER A 464 -14.01 0.18 17.00
CA SER A 464 -13.94 -1.30 16.92
C SER A 464 -13.39 -1.99 18.18
N ARG A 465 -13.06 -1.24 19.23
CA ARG A 465 -12.38 -1.74 20.44
C ARG A 465 -13.21 -1.72 21.73
N GLY A 466 -14.52 -1.48 21.66
CA GLY A 466 -15.38 -1.66 22.85
C GLY A 466 -16.67 -0.84 22.96
N ARG A 467 -17.17 -0.17 21.91
CA ARG A 467 -18.48 0.53 21.93
C ARG A 467 -19.34 0.24 20.68
N SER A 468 -20.65 0.41 20.85
CA SER A 468 -21.78 -0.05 20.01
C SER A 468 -21.54 -0.20 18.50
N LEU A 469 -21.66 -1.43 17.96
CA LEU A 469 -21.70 -1.76 16.53
C LEU A 469 -22.72 -0.94 15.73
N ILE A 470 -23.76 -0.42 16.39
CA ILE A 470 -24.80 0.43 15.78
C ILE A 470 -24.19 1.75 15.27
N GLU A 471 -23.33 2.39 16.06
CA GLU A 471 -22.68 3.66 15.68
C GLU A 471 -21.77 3.45 14.47
N ARG A 472 -20.98 2.37 14.47
CA ARG A 472 -20.10 2.02 13.33
C ARG A 472 -20.91 1.87 12.03
N LYS A 473 -22.03 1.15 12.08
CA LYS A 473 -22.92 0.98 10.92
C LYS A 473 -23.49 2.32 10.46
N GLY A 474 -23.87 3.20 11.40
CA GLY A 474 -24.33 4.55 11.10
C GLY A 474 -23.29 5.37 10.33
N TYR A 475 -22.04 5.40 10.81
CA TYR A 475 -20.94 6.09 10.12
C TYR A 475 -20.66 5.52 8.73
N CYS A 476 -20.70 4.19 8.57
CA CYS A 476 -20.54 3.56 7.26
C CYS A 476 -21.67 3.94 6.30
N GLU A 477 -22.92 3.96 6.77
CA GLU A 477 -24.08 4.35 5.96
C GLU A 477 -23.95 5.79 5.44
N GLU A 478 -23.58 6.72 6.32
CA GLU A 478 -23.39 8.12 5.95
C GLU A 478 -22.21 8.29 4.96
N ALA A 479 -21.08 7.61 5.20
CA ALA A 479 -19.95 7.62 4.29
C ALA A 479 -20.29 7.05 2.90
N LEU A 480 -21.10 5.98 2.82
CA LEU A 480 -21.60 5.44 1.54
C LEU A 480 -22.41 6.48 0.77
N GLY A 481 -23.21 7.30 1.46
CA GLY A 481 -23.93 8.43 0.88
C GLY A 481 -22.97 9.43 0.23
N TYR A 482 -21.96 9.90 0.98
CA TYR A 482 -20.98 10.85 0.47
C TYR A 482 -20.18 10.30 -0.74
N PHE A 483 -19.76 9.04 -0.72
CA PHE A 483 -19.07 8.46 -1.89
C PHE A 483 -19.99 8.34 -3.11
N SER A 484 -21.28 8.05 -2.89
CA SER A 484 -22.26 8.02 -3.99
C SER A 484 -22.43 9.40 -4.62
N ASP A 485 -22.46 10.46 -3.82
CA ASP A 485 -22.48 11.84 -4.32
C ASP A 485 -21.18 12.20 -5.07
N LEU A 486 -20.03 11.83 -4.52
CA LEU A 486 -18.71 12.13 -5.09
C LEU A 486 -18.50 11.51 -6.48
N ILE A 487 -19.05 10.30 -6.72
CA ILE A 487 -19.04 9.63 -8.03
C ILE A 487 -19.66 10.53 -9.11
N HIS A 488 -20.70 11.29 -8.76
CA HIS A 488 -21.38 12.20 -9.68
C HIS A 488 -20.72 13.59 -9.73
N LEU A 489 -20.25 14.09 -8.59
CA LEU A 489 -19.69 15.42 -8.43
C LEU A 489 -18.29 15.57 -9.06
N ASP A 490 -17.46 14.52 -9.01
CA ASP A 490 -16.13 14.50 -9.62
C ASP A 490 -15.90 13.24 -10.47
N PRO A 491 -16.46 13.21 -11.70
CA PRO A 491 -16.38 12.05 -12.60
C PRO A 491 -14.95 11.66 -12.98
N SER A 492 -14.00 12.60 -12.88
CA SER A 492 -12.59 12.32 -13.18
C SER A 492 -11.93 11.37 -12.17
N HIS A 493 -12.49 11.28 -10.96
CA HIS A 493 -12.06 10.37 -9.90
C HIS A 493 -13.10 9.28 -9.59
N LYS A 494 -14.08 9.07 -10.48
CA LYS A 494 -15.18 8.11 -10.29
C LYS A 494 -14.70 6.75 -9.78
N GLN A 495 -13.69 6.17 -10.43
CA GLN A 495 -13.18 4.85 -10.06
C GLN A 495 -12.61 4.82 -8.63
N TYR A 496 -11.90 5.88 -8.21
CA TYR A 496 -11.40 5.98 -6.83
C TYR A 496 -12.56 5.97 -5.83
N TYR A 497 -13.62 6.72 -6.07
CA TYR A 497 -14.77 6.74 -5.17
C TYR A 497 -15.56 5.43 -5.17
N GLU A 498 -15.67 4.75 -6.32
CA GLU A 498 -16.27 3.41 -6.39
C GLU A 498 -15.46 2.39 -5.56
N ASP A 499 -14.13 2.47 -5.61
CA ASP A 499 -13.24 1.61 -4.82
C ASP A 499 -13.38 1.88 -3.31
N GLU A 500 -13.34 3.14 -2.89
CA GLU A 500 -13.57 3.51 -1.49
C GLU A 500 -14.96 3.10 -1.01
N ARG A 501 -16.00 3.36 -1.81
CA ARG A 501 -17.38 2.93 -1.52
C ARG A 501 -17.48 1.41 -1.34
N SER A 502 -16.79 0.64 -2.17
CA SER A 502 -16.74 -0.83 -2.05
C SER A 502 -16.10 -1.27 -0.74
N LEU A 503 -15.02 -0.61 -0.31
CA LEU A 503 -14.41 -0.85 1.00
C LEU A 503 -15.38 -0.54 2.15
N VAL A 504 -16.05 0.62 2.13
CA VAL A 504 -17.04 0.96 3.18
C VAL A 504 -18.20 -0.04 3.22
N LEU A 505 -18.67 -0.49 2.06
CA LEU A 505 -19.72 -1.51 1.99
C LEU A 505 -19.24 -2.84 2.59
N MET A 506 -18.02 -3.27 2.26
CA MET A 506 -17.42 -4.47 2.85
C MET A 506 -17.26 -4.33 4.36
N ASP A 507 -16.88 -3.15 4.87
CA ASP A 507 -16.82 -2.91 6.31
C ASP A 507 -18.19 -3.11 6.97
N LYS A 508 -19.23 -2.44 6.42
CA LYS A 508 -20.60 -2.53 6.92
C LYS A 508 -21.15 -3.96 6.91
N LEU A 509 -20.84 -4.74 5.88
CA LEU A 509 -21.29 -6.12 5.73
C LEU A 509 -20.57 -7.10 6.67
N THR A 510 -19.29 -6.86 6.95
CA THR A 510 -18.42 -7.78 7.70
C THR A 510 -18.22 -7.41 9.16
N CYS A 511 -18.54 -6.18 9.57
CA CYS A 511 -18.33 -5.72 10.95
C CYS A 511 -19.27 -6.35 11.97
N ASP A 512 -20.33 -7.02 11.52
CA ASP A 512 -21.33 -7.67 12.35
C ASP A 512 -21.71 -9.02 11.75
N MET A 513 -21.57 -10.07 12.56
CA MET A 513 -21.87 -11.44 12.12
C MET A 513 -23.35 -11.63 11.79
N GLU A 514 -24.27 -10.94 12.46
CA GLU A 514 -25.70 -11.05 12.13
C GLU A 514 -25.98 -10.57 10.69
N THR A 515 -25.33 -9.48 10.28
CA THR A 515 -25.43 -8.93 8.93
C THR A 515 -24.74 -9.85 7.92
N LEU A 516 -23.53 -10.33 8.23
CA LEU A 516 -22.77 -11.23 7.35
C LEU A 516 -23.51 -12.56 7.13
N MET A 517 -24.18 -13.09 8.15
CA MET A 517 -24.91 -14.36 8.06
C MET A 517 -26.08 -14.33 7.07
N LYS A 518 -26.60 -13.16 6.72
CA LYS A 518 -27.60 -13.00 5.64
C LYS A 518 -27.04 -13.33 4.26
N HIS A 519 -25.71 -13.27 4.14
CA HIS A 519 -24.95 -13.62 2.94
C HIS A 519 -24.34 -15.02 3.02
N CYS A 520 -24.56 -15.76 4.12
CA CYS A 520 -24.05 -17.11 4.28
C CYS A 520 -25.09 -18.15 3.86
N SER A 521 -24.68 -19.15 3.07
CA SER A 521 -25.54 -20.28 2.72
C SER A 521 -25.25 -21.49 3.59
N VAL A 522 -26.29 -22.09 4.18
CA VAL A 522 -26.21 -23.29 5.03
C VAL A 522 -26.26 -24.59 4.19
N SER A 523 -26.47 -24.49 2.88
CA SER A 523 -26.82 -25.63 2.01
C SER A 523 -25.64 -26.54 1.62
N VAL A 524 -24.40 -26.21 2.00
CA VAL A 524 -23.19 -26.95 1.60
C VAL A 524 -22.40 -27.29 2.87
N PRO A 525 -21.65 -28.41 2.93
CA PRO A 525 -20.76 -28.68 4.06
C PRO A 525 -19.69 -27.61 4.32
N LEU A 526 -19.49 -26.70 3.37
CA LEU A 526 -18.45 -25.67 3.39
C LEU A 526 -19.01 -24.34 3.86
N ASN A 527 -18.17 -23.56 4.53
CA ASN A 527 -18.44 -22.17 4.89
C ASN A 527 -18.57 -21.30 3.63
N HIS A 528 -19.81 -21.11 3.17
CA HIS A 528 -20.14 -20.41 1.92
C HIS A 528 -20.66 -19.00 2.18
N VAL A 529 -19.99 -18.00 1.60
CA VAL A 529 -20.39 -16.59 1.61
C VAL A 529 -20.70 -16.10 0.20
N GLN A 530 -21.86 -15.46 0.03
CA GLN A 530 -22.40 -14.93 -1.22
C GLN A 530 -22.45 -13.39 -1.21
N LEU A 531 -21.49 -12.78 -1.91
CA LEU A 531 -21.34 -11.34 -2.10
C LEU A 531 -21.52 -10.96 -3.58
N CYS A 532 -22.45 -11.66 -4.27
CA CYS A 532 -22.80 -11.38 -5.66
C CYS A 532 -23.68 -10.12 -5.79
N ARG A 533 -23.59 -9.40 -6.92
CA ARG A 533 -24.48 -8.27 -7.27
C ARG A 533 -24.44 -7.06 -6.32
N LEU A 534 -23.30 -6.81 -5.69
CA LEU A 534 -23.09 -5.69 -4.77
C LEU A 534 -22.44 -4.46 -5.42
N SER A 535 -22.15 -4.54 -6.73
CA SER A 535 -21.43 -3.50 -7.49
C SER A 535 -20.05 -3.20 -6.89
N LEU A 536 -19.37 -4.21 -6.35
CA LEU A 536 -18.05 -4.07 -5.76
C LEU A 536 -17.00 -3.88 -6.87
N THR A 537 -16.17 -2.84 -6.77
CA THR A 537 -14.98 -2.66 -7.62
C THR A 537 -13.70 -3.11 -6.93
N ARG A 538 -13.72 -3.20 -5.59
CA ARG A 538 -12.62 -3.63 -4.73
C ARG A 538 -13.09 -4.48 -3.56
N ILE A 539 -12.30 -5.49 -3.18
CA ILE A 539 -12.48 -6.27 -1.95
C ILE A 539 -11.61 -5.70 -0.83
N GLY A 540 -12.16 -5.69 0.39
CA GLY A 540 -11.45 -5.31 1.62
C GLY A 540 -11.90 -6.17 2.79
N PHE A 541 -11.32 -5.91 3.97
CA PHE A 541 -11.64 -6.61 5.21
C PHE A 541 -11.45 -8.13 5.16
N ALA A 542 -10.46 -8.58 4.40
CA ALA A 542 -10.15 -10.00 4.21
C ALA A 542 -9.81 -10.70 5.54
N GLU A 543 -9.29 -9.96 6.52
CA GLU A 543 -9.03 -10.43 7.87
C GLU A 543 -10.28 -10.94 8.59
N ARG A 544 -11.48 -10.50 8.19
CA ARG A 544 -12.77 -10.95 8.76
C ARG A 544 -13.37 -12.14 8.01
N LEU A 545 -12.76 -12.53 6.89
CA LEU A 545 -13.25 -13.57 5.97
C LEU A 545 -12.28 -14.77 5.85
N MET A 546 -11.23 -14.84 6.68
CA MET A 546 -10.21 -15.90 6.60
C MET A 546 -10.76 -17.33 6.84
N TRP A 547 -11.96 -17.45 7.41
CA TRP A 547 -12.67 -18.69 7.68
C TRP A 547 -13.48 -19.23 6.48
N VAL A 548 -13.63 -18.42 5.42
CA VAL A 548 -14.46 -18.72 4.25
C VAL A 548 -13.80 -19.79 3.39
N GLN A 549 -14.60 -20.77 2.95
CA GLN A 549 -14.18 -21.86 2.09
C GLN A 549 -14.78 -21.78 0.68
N VAL A 550 -15.98 -21.22 0.55
CA VAL A 550 -16.63 -20.95 -0.74
C VAL A 550 -17.01 -19.49 -0.78
N LEU A 551 -16.53 -18.77 -1.79
CA LEU A 551 -16.78 -17.34 -1.94
C LEU A 551 -17.36 -17.07 -3.32
N ASP A 552 -18.57 -16.49 -3.35
CA ASP A 552 -19.22 -16.01 -4.56
C ASP A 552 -19.15 -14.48 -4.64
N LEU A 553 -18.38 -13.98 -5.59
CA LEU A 553 -18.19 -12.57 -5.94
C LEU A 553 -18.70 -12.27 -7.36
N SER A 554 -19.56 -13.13 -7.91
CA SER A 554 -20.06 -12.96 -9.26
C SER A 554 -20.93 -11.72 -9.45
N HIS A 555 -21.01 -11.22 -10.68
CA HIS A 555 -21.83 -10.05 -11.04
C HIS A 555 -21.46 -8.80 -10.21
N ASN A 556 -20.17 -8.50 -10.10
CA ASN A 556 -19.65 -7.27 -9.53
C ASN A 556 -18.88 -6.50 -10.61
N SER A 557 -18.01 -5.57 -10.21
CA SER A 557 -17.19 -4.75 -11.11
C SER A 557 -15.71 -4.84 -10.77
N LEU A 558 -15.27 -5.98 -10.21
CA LEU A 558 -13.90 -6.21 -9.77
C LEU A 558 -12.93 -6.22 -10.95
N ARG A 559 -11.79 -5.55 -10.77
CA ARG A 559 -10.66 -5.59 -11.73
C ARG A 559 -9.44 -6.35 -11.18
N SER A 560 -9.41 -6.57 -9.87
CA SER A 560 -8.34 -7.24 -9.13
C SER A 560 -8.94 -8.09 -8.02
N VAL A 561 -8.19 -9.09 -7.57
CA VAL A 561 -8.51 -9.97 -6.44
C VAL A 561 -7.51 -9.80 -5.29
N GLU A 562 -6.83 -8.66 -5.23
CA GLU A 562 -5.94 -8.30 -4.12
C GLU A 562 -6.68 -8.36 -2.76
N GLY A 563 -5.99 -8.89 -1.75
CA GLY A 563 -6.53 -9.18 -0.44
C GLY A 563 -7.07 -10.61 -0.31
N LEU A 564 -7.49 -11.26 -1.40
CA LEU A 564 -7.99 -12.63 -1.34
C LEU A 564 -6.90 -13.65 -0.96
N GLU A 565 -5.63 -13.33 -1.12
CA GLU A 565 -4.50 -14.16 -0.66
C GLU A 565 -4.53 -14.42 0.85
N ALA A 566 -5.24 -13.63 1.66
CA ALA A 566 -5.40 -13.89 3.09
C ALA A 566 -6.33 -15.09 3.38
N LEU A 567 -7.21 -15.47 2.44
CA LEU A 567 -8.23 -16.51 2.61
C LEU A 567 -7.62 -17.90 2.39
N GLN A 568 -6.71 -18.31 3.27
CA GLN A 568 -5.97 -19.56 3.19
C GLN A 568 -6.84 -20.81 3.44
N GLN A 569 -8.16 -20.68 3.59
CA GLN A 569 -9.12 -21.80 3.61
C GLN A 569 -9.96 -21.88 2.33
N LEU A 570 -9.79 -20.95 1.40
CA LEU A 570 -10.65 -20.86 0.23
C LEU A 570 -10.42 -22.06 -0.70
N VAL A 571 -11.51 -22.78 -0.96
CA VAL A 571 -11.57 -24.00 -1.79
C VAL A 571 -12.24 -23.71 -3.12
N SER A 572 -13.30 -22.89 -3.13
CA SER A 572 -14.05 -22.55 -4.34
C SER A 572 -14.28 -21.05 -4.44
N LEU A 573 -13.97 -20.45 -5.59
CA LEU A 573 -14.12 -19.02 -5.86
C LEU A 573 -14.90 -18.79 -7.15
N ASN A 574 -15.97 -18.01 -7.08
CA ASN A 574 -16.67 -17.49 -8.26
C ASN A 574 -16.42 -15.99 -8.40
N ILE A 575 -15.76 -15.58 -9.46
CA ILE A 575 -15.55 -14.18 -9.85
C ILE A 575 -16.06 -13.92 -11.27
N SER A 576 -17.04 -14.72 -11.72
CA SER A 576 -17.65 -14.56 -13.03
C SER A 576 -18.39 -13.22 -13.16
N ASN A 577 -18.54 -12.70 -14.38
CA ASN A 577 -19.23 -11.43 -14.63
C ASN A 577 -18.60 -10.26 -13.82
N ASN A 578 -17.31 -10.04 -14.04
CA ASN A 578 -16.52 -8.92 -13.49
C ASN A 578 -15.68 -8.29 -14.62
N HIS A 579 -14.76 -7.37 -14.30
CA HIS A 579 -13.92 -6.64 -15.25
C HIS A 579 -12.44 -7.02 -15.14
N ILE A 580 -12.13 -8.28 -14.86
CA ILE A 580 -10.74 -8.75 -14.77
C ILE A 580 -10.18 -8.90 -16.17
N SER A 581 -9.14 -8.12 -16.50
CA SER A 581 -8.65 -7.98 -17.88
C SER A 581 -7.44 -8.85 -18.23
N ASN A 582 -6.75 -9.40 -17.22
CA ASN A 582 -5.49 -10.12 -17.41
C ASN A 582 -5.21 -11.12 -16.27
N PHE A 583 -4.38 -12.14 -16.53
CA PHE A 583 -4.04 -13.16 -15.52
C PHE A 583 -3.17 -12.62 -14.39
N THR A 584 -2.48 -11.51 -14.64
CA THR A 584 -1.58 -10.94 -13.64
C THR A 584 -2.33 -10.23 -12.51
N ALA A 585 -3.56 -9.76 -12.76
CA ALA A 585 -4.51 -9.32 -11.74
C ALA A 585 -5.00 -10.47 -10.83
N LEU A 586 -4.85 -11.72 -11.27
CA LEU A 586 -5.22 -12.94 -10.52
C LEU A 586 -4.05 -13.53 -9.71
N GLU A 587 -2.86 -12.92 -9.75
CA GLU A 587 -1.68 -13.40 -9.01
C GLU A 587 -1.96 -13.74 -7.53
N PRO A 588 -2.73 -12.95 -6.76
CA PRO A 588 -3.03 -13.29 -5.37
C PRO A 588 -3.56 -14.72 -5.16
N LEU A 589 -4.33 -15.24 -6.13
CA LEU A 589 -4.90 -16.59 -6.04
C LEU A 589 -3.83 -17.70 -6.09
N THR A 590 -2.65 -17.42 -6.66
CA THR A 590 -1.51 -18.35 -6.68
C THR A 590 -0.94 -18.63 -5.29
N LYS A 591 -1.31 -17.82 -4.28
CA LYS A 591 -0.93 -18.00 -2.88
C LYS A 591 -1.91 -18.87 -2.09
N ILE A 592 -3.06 -19.22 -2.67
CA ILE A 592 -4.11 -19.99 -2.00
C ILE A 592 -3.95 -21.46 -2.36
N ILE A 593 -3.29 -22.22 -1.48
CA ILE A 593 -2.88 -23.61 -1.79
C ILE A 593 -4.04 -24.61 -1.89
N PHE A 594 -5.18 -24.30 -1.27
CA PHE A 594 -6.35 -25.19 -1.23
C PHE A 594 -7.41 -24.85 -2.28
N LEU A 595 -7.19 -23.86 -3.15
CA LEU A 595 -8.14 -23.51 -4.20
C LEU A 595 -8.25 -24.66 -5.21
N LYS A 596 -9.46 -25.21 -5.39
CA LYS A 596 -9.77 -26.33 -6.29
C LYS A 596 -10.79 -25.97 -7.38
N ALA A 597 -11.72 -25.06 -7.13
CA ALA A 597 -12.69 -24.61 -8.13
C ALA A 597 -12.62 -23.10 -8.34
N LEU A 598 -12.52 -22.68 -9.60
CA LEU A 598 -12.43 -21.27 -9.97
C LEU A 598 -13.32 -20.96 -11.17
N ASP A 599 -14.24 -20.02 -11.02
CA ASP A 599 -15.05 -19.48 -12.12
C ASP A 599 -14.61 -18.05 -12.47
N LEU A 600 -13.98 -17.91 -13.64
CA LEU A 600 -13.52 -16.68 -14.28
C LEU A 600 -14.43 -16.26 -15.45
N SER A 601 -15.57 -16.91 -15.65
CA SER A 601 -16.40 -16.72 -16.84
C SER A 601 -16.85 -15.28 -17.01
N PHE A 602 -16.99 -14.83 -18.25
CA PHE A 602 -17.51 -13.49 -18.59
C PHE A 602 -16.73 -12.36 -17.89
N ASN A 603 -15.40 -12.41 -18.02
CA ASN A 603 -14.50 -11.31 -17.68
C ASN A 603 -13.87 -10.75 -18.98
N GLU A 604 -12.85 -9.91 -18.86
CA GLU A 604 -12.16 -9.25 -19.97
C GLU A 604 -10.77 -9.85 -20.24
N ILE A 605 -10.53 -11.09 -19.77
CA ILE A 605 -9.20 -11.71 -19.80
C ILE A 605 -8.74 -11.91 -21.24
N GLY A 606 -7.58 -11.34 -21.58
CA GLY A 606 -6.96 -11.48 -22.89
C GLY A 606 -7.39 -10.46 -23.93
N VAL A 607 -8.19 -9.45 -23.55
CA VAL A 607 -8.54 -8.31 -24.42
C VAL A 607 -7.31 -7.40 -24.67
N HIS A 608 -6.40 -7.32 -23.70
CA HIS A 608 -5.16 -6.55 -23.79
C HIS A 608 -3.97 -7.42 -23.42
N SER A 609 -2.85 -7.25 -24.14
CA SER A 609 -1.61 -8.00 -23.90
C SER A 609 -0.77 -7.48 -22.74
N ILE A 610 -1.08 -6.27 -22.25
CA ILE A 610 -0.37 -5.58 -21.17
C ILE A 610 -1.40 -5.02 -20.20
N ASP A 611 -1.22 -5.29 -18.92
CA ASP A 611 -1.96 -4.61 -17.87
C ASP A 611 -1.52 -3.14 -17.77
N THR A 612 -2.26 -2.24 -18.40
CA THR A 612 -2.03 -0.79 -18.32
C THR A 612 -2.67 -0.16 -17.07
N THR A 613 -3.47 -0.92 -16.31
CA THR A 613 -4.10 -0.46 -15.06
C THR A 613 -3.19 -0.63 -13.84
N ARG A 614 -2.01 -1.23 -14.06
CA ARG A 614 -1.09 -1.73 -13.03
C ARG A 614 -0.18 -0.72 -12.35
N TYR A 615 -0.29 0.59 -12.62
CA TYR A 615 0.54 1.60 -11.96
C TYR A 615 0.34 1.67 -10.42
N ILE A 616 -0.57 0.87 -9.86
CA ILE A 616 -0.95 0.86 -8.44
C ILE A 616 -0.37 -0.35 -7.68
N CYS A 617 0.01 -1.47 -8.33
CA CYS A 617 0.41 -2.70 -7.62
C CYS A 617 1.71 -3.32 -8.18
N SER A 618 2.69 -3.58 -7.31
CA SER A 618 3.89 -4.37 -7.63
C SER A 618 3.48 -5.83 -7.88
N SER A 619 3.75 -6.39 -9.06
CA SER A 619 3.65 -7.83 -9.26
C SER A 619 5.01 -8.43 -9.61
N PRO A 620 5.41 -9.54 -8.98
CA PRO A 620 6.59 -10.29 -9.38
C PRO A 620 6.55 -10.79 -10.83
N PHE A 621 5.37 -10.94 -11.44
CA PHE A 621 5.24 -11.37 -12.83
C PHE A 621 5.84 -10.37 -13.84
N SER A 622 5.94 -9.07 -13.54
CA SER A 622 6.47 -8.07 -14.48
C SER A 622 7.98 -7.84 -14.39
N HIS A 623 8.63 -8.23 -13.30
CA HIS A 623 10.04 -7.87 -13.04
C HIS A 623 10.99 -9.06 -12.79
N LYS A 624 10.45 -10.28 -12.62
CA LYS A 624 11.24 -11.49 -12.34
C LYS A 624 10.82 -12.69 -13.20
N ILE A 625 10.64 -12.50 -14.50
CA ILE A 625 10.44 -13.63 -15.42
C ILE A 625 11.78 -14.33 -15.63
N GLN A 626 12.09 -15.32 -14.79
CA GLN A 626 13.09 -16.33 -15.13
C GLN A 626 12.45 -17.37 -16.06
N ALA A 627 13.22 -17.83 -17.05
CA ALA A 627 12.80 -18.94 -17.88
C ALA A 627 12.44 -20.14 -17.00
N CYS A 628 11.21 -20.65 -17.15
CA CYS A 628 10.72 -21.80 -16.38
C CYS A 628 10.46 -22.99 -17.32
N GLU A 629 10.49 -24.20 -16.77
CA GLU A 629 10.31 -25.44 -17.55
C GLU A 629 9.00 -25.44 -18.36
N ALA A 630 7.94 -24.83 -17.82
CA ALA A 630 6.66 -24.67 -18.50
C ALA A 630 6.77 -23.87 -19.82
N PHE A 631 7.66 -22.88 -19.91
CA PHE A 631 7.90 -22.16 -21.17
C PHE A 631 8.55 -23.07 -22.22
N VAL A 632 9.49 -23.90 -21.79
CA VAL A 632 10.16 -24.87 -22.68
C VAL A 632 9.17 -25.93 -23.17
N GLU A 633 8.29 -26.41 -22.30
CA GLU A 633 7.24 -27.37 -22.69
C GLU A 633 6.22 -26.75 -23.66
N CYS A 634 5.80 -25.51 -23.41
CA CYS A 634 4.93 -24.76 -24.34
C CYS A 634 5.54 -24.64 -25.73
N GLN A 635 6.83 -24.28 -25.80
CA GLN A 635 7.55 -24.19 -27.08
C GLN A 635 7.58 -25.52 -27.84
N LYS A 636 7.79 -26.65 -27.13
CA LYS A 636 7.77 -27.99 -27.74
C LYS A 636 6.41 -28.37 -28.34
N LYS A 637 5.32 -27.84 -27.79
CA LYS A 637 3.94 -28.06 -28.29
C LYS A 637 3.46 -26.99 -29.26
N ASN A 638 4.38 -26.16 -29.80
CA ASN A 638 4.07 -25.03 -30.69
C ASN A 638 3.10 -24.00 -30.08
N ILE A 639 3.10 -23.84 -28.74
CA ILE A 639 2.33 -22.81 -28.06
C ILE A 639 3.17 -21.52 -27.99
N ASN A 640 2.57 -20.40 -28.39
CA ASN A 640 3.21 -19.09 -28.37
C ASN A 640 3.41 -18.59 -26.92
N VAL A 641 4.63 -18.70 -26.40
CA VAL A 641 4.97 -18.27 -25.04
C VAL A 641 4.82 -16.75 -24.87
N GLU A 642 5.14 -15.94 -25.87
CA GLU A 642 5.02 -14.48 -25.77
C GLU A 642 3.57 -14.03 -25.65
N GLU A 643 2.63 -14.79 -26.21
CA GLU A 643 1.21 -14.51 -26.14
C GLU A 643 0.56 -14.96 -24.81
N TYR A 644 1.08 -16.04 -24.21
CA TYR A 644 0.48 -16.70 -23.04
C TYR A 644 1.37 -16.67 -21.78
N TRP A 645 2.41 -15.84 -21.74
CA TRP A 645 3.39 -15.87 -20.66
C TRP A 645 2.74 -15.70 -19.27
N ASP A 646 1.76 -14.82 -19.15
CA ASP A 646 1.04 -14.53 -17.91
C ASP A 646 0.10 -15.67 -17.51
N ALA A 647 -0.63 -16.23 -18.48
CA ALA A 647 -1.45 -17.43 -18.30
C ALA A 647 -0.60 -18.62 -17.85
N ILE A 648 0.58 -18.81 -18.45
CA ILE A 648 1.52 -19.89 -18.09
C ILE A 648 1.97 -19.75 -16.65
N LEU A 649 2.39 -18.54 -16.26
CA LEU A 649 2.85 -18.28 -14.89
C LEU A 649 1.74 -18.44 -13.85
N PHE A 650 0.51 -18.05 -14.20
CA PHE A 650 -0.66 -18.20 -13.34
C PHE A 650 -1.04 -19.68 -13.18
N PHE A 651 -1.39 -20.37 -14.27
CA PHE A 651 -1.93 -21.72 -14.19
C PHE A 651 -0.95 -22.78 -13.70
N LYS A 652 0.37 -22.64 -13.98
CA LYS A 652 1.37 -23.60 -13.48
C LYS A 652 1.44 -23.67 -11.95
N SER A 653 0.96 -22.63 -11.26
CA SER A 653 1.00 -22.52 -9.81
C SER A 653 -0.25 -23.08 -9.13
N LEU A 654 -1.28 -23.42 -9.90
CA LEU A 654 -2.58 -23.84 -9.39
C LEU A 654 -2.79 -25.35 -9.52
N LYS A 655 -3.56 -25.92 -8.59
CA LYS A 655 -3.96 -27.33 -8.59
C LYS A 655 -5.49 -27.45 -8.57
N LEU A 656 -6.13 -26.94 -9.63
CA LEU A 656 -7.58 -26.91 -9.76
C LEU A 656 -8.15 -28.28 -10.18
N ALA A 657 -9.33 -28.59 -9.67
CA ALA A 657 -10.22 -29.66 -10.13
C ALA A 657 -11.30 -29.14 -11.09
N GLN A 658 -11.69 -27.87 -10.97
CA GLN A 658 -12.66 -27.21 -11.86
C GLN A 658 -12.19 -25.81 -12.25
N LEU A 659 -12.33 -25.46 -13.53
CA LEU A 659 -12.10 -24.14 -14.08
C LEU A 659 -13.19 -23.77 -15.07
N ASP A 660 -13.83 -22.62 -14.87
CA ASP A 660 -14.75 -22.02 -15.83
C ASP A 660 -14.13 -20.71 -16.32
N ILE A 661 -13.98 -20.53 -17.64
CA ILE A 661 -13.34 -19.35 -18.24
C ILE A 661 -14.04 -18.89 -19.53
N LYS A 662 -15.20 -19.46 -19.84
CA LYS A 662 -16.02 -19.10 -21.01
C LYS A 662 -16.33 -17.60 -21.04
N GLY A 663 -16.44 -17.03 -22.24
CA GLY A 663 -16.75 -15.61 -22.41
C GLY A 663 -15.58 -14.65 -22.26
N ASN A 664 -14.35 -15.14 -22.02
CA ASN A 664 -13.13 -14.34 -22.07
C ASN A 664 -12.47 -14.41 -23.45
N ALA A 665 -11.81 -13.32 -23.88
CA ALA A 665 -11.09 -13.29 -25.15
C ALA A 665 -9.95 -14.33 -25.19
N ALA A 666 -9.22 -14.51 -24.09
CA ALA A 666 -8.17 -15.53 -23.96
C ALA A 666 -8.69 -16.95 -24.23
N ALA A 667 -9.91 -17.27 -23.77
CA ALA A 667 -10.50 -18.60 -23.92
C ALA A 667 -10.90 -18.92 -25.38
N SER A 668 -11.05 -17.90 -26.23
CA SER A 668 -11.39 -18.07 -27.65
C SER A 668 -10.19 -18.34 -28.55
N LYS A 669 -8.97 -18.16 -28.03
CA LYS A 669 -7.74 -18.29 -28.80
C LYS A 669 -7.37 -19.76 -29.06
N GLU A 670 -6.76 -19.99 -30.21
CA GLU A 670 -6.26 -21.31 -30.59
C GLU A 670 -5.19 -21.78 -29.58
N ASN A 671 -5.22 -23.07 -29.24
CA ASN A 671 -4.33 -23.72 -28.26
C ASN A 671 -4.54 -23.34 -26.78
N PHE A 672 -5.41 -22.38 -26.42
CA PHE A 672 -5.61 -22.03 -25.00
C PHE A 672 -6.14 -23.20 -24.16
N ARG A 673 -7.11 -23.97 -24.69
CA ARG A 673 -7.61 -25.18 -24.02
C ARG A 673 -6.48 -26.21 -23.79
N THR A 674 -5.66 -26.45 -24.81
CA THR A 674 -4.50 -27.36 -24.73
C THR A 674 -3.49 -26.89 -23.68
N LEU A 675 -3.24 -25.57 -23.63
CA LEU A 675 -2.37 -24.95 -22.63
C LEU A 675 -2.87 -25.19 -21.21
N VAL A 676 -4.15 -24.92 -20.93
CA VAL A 676 -4.76 -25.12 -19.61
C VAL A 676 -4.70 -26.58 -19.18
N MET A 677 -5.08 -27.51 -20.06
CA MET A 677 -5.04 -28.95 -19.78
C MET A 677 -3.63 -29.46 -19.50
N MET A 678 -2.62 -28.88 -20.16
CA MET A 678 -1.22 -29.20 -19.91
C MET A 678 -0.75 -28.68 -18.54
N LEU A 679 -1.07 -27.43 -18.21
CA LEU A 679 -0.57 -26.78 -17.00
C LEU A 679 -1.30 -27.21 -15.73
N ILE A 680 -2.54 -27.69 -15.84
CA ILE A 680 -3.37 -28.15 -14.72
C ILE A 680 -3.79 -29.61 -14.96
N PRO A 681 -2.88 -30.58 -14.79
CA PRO A 681 -3.20 -31.99 -15.01
C PRO A 681 -4.23 -32.56 -14.01
N SER A 682 -4.49 -31.85 -12.90
CA SER A 682 -5.50 -32.23 -11.91
C SER A 682 -6.95 -31.86 -12.31
N LEU A 683 -7.13 -31.17 -13.43
CA LEU A 683 -8.41 -30.60 -13.85
C LEU A 683 -9.37 -31.71 -14.31
N LYS A 684 -10.55 -31.80 -13.66
CA LYS A 684 -11.64 -32.73 -14.01
C LYS A 684 -12.69 -32.06 -14.88
N TRP A 685 -12.98 -30.79 -14.57
CA TRP A 685 -14.05 -30.01 -15.21
C TRP A 685 -13.51 -28.73 -15.83
N LEU A 686 -13.82 -28.50 -17.11
CA LEU A 686 -13.51 -27.25 -17.81
C LEU A 686 -14.78 -26.71 -18.48
N ASN A 687 -15.20 -25.49 -18.13
CA ASN A 687 -16.43 -24.87 -18.63
C ASN A 687 -17.68 -25.75 -18.42
N GLY A 688 -17.73 -26.49 -17.31
CA GLY A 688 -18.80 -27.45 -16.99
C GLY A 688 -18.72 -28.80 -17.72
N GLU A 689 -17.75 -29.01 -18.60
CA GLU A 689 -17.54 -30.29 -19.30
C GLU A 689 -16.53 -31.17 -18.57
N CYS A 690 -16.79 -32.48 -18.49
CA CYS A 690 -15.79 -33.45 -18.02
C CYS A 690 -14.68 -33.58 -19.08
N ILE A 691 -13.41 -33.59 -18.64
CA ILE A 691 -12.24 -33.64 -19.53
C ILE A 691 -11.66 -35.07 -19.65
N ASN A 692 -12.12 -35.99 -18.81
CA ASN A 692 -11.68 -37.40 -18.79
C ASN A 692 -12.54 -38.30 -19.68
#